data_AF-A0A9D9GRC3-F1
#
_entry.id   AF-A0A9D9GRC3-F1
#
_cell.length_a   1.000
_cell.length_b   1.000
_cell.length_c   1.000
_cell.angle_alpha   90.00
_cell.angle_beta   90.00
_cell.angle_gamma   90.00
#
_symmetry.space_group_name_H-M   'P 1'
#
loop_
_entity.id
_entity.type
_entity.pdbx_description
1 polymer ?
#
loop_
_entity_poly.entity_id
_entity_poly.type
_entity_poly.pdbx_seq_one_letter_code
_entity_poly.pdbx_strand_id
1 'polypeptide(L)'
;MRRVFTFLSLAIIIFGYSCMEKEEGYMIGQEEAKKVVDKMIEKFGIQASDRIKIGVEQVRKFWSEEDGSLKDFENFCMNSFIADKKRLDSSFMRIESAFETINGLLLQMERELQWNIHVDVGPIYPVDLMIASFNLSSHLQEDLFKSKLAFFILLNWEKKTLQECLRYGGEWDRKKWAEVRLAQTVISRVPSEVQQEVHEAFLKADNYISNYNIYMHNLLTEDGKRLFPKGLKLISHWGLRDELKQLYKEPDGFEKQKMIYEVMKKIIYQEIPKVVINNPDVDWKVYSNQVIGKNADNTPEPNTRYKHLLAIFNAEKRMDQYYPSYPTFIDRRFNLDREIPEDTVVKMLDELLSSDEFRRTAKIIEKKLGRKLEPFDIWYTGLRGQSKYKQEELDRLVKERCPDIEAFEKDIPSILMKLGFDKDIATFIASKIEVDPARGAGHAMGAERRDDKAHLRTRFSEEGMDYKAYNIAIHELGHNTEQVISLNMIDYYFLHGVPNTAFTEAFAFLFQKRDLQLLGLDDSDQGDLNILHQLWSVCEIAGVSLVDIGVWKWMYNNPDATTEELKNAVIKISKEVWNKYFYPVFGIKDEPILAIYSHMIDAGLYLPDYPIGHIIQFQIEDYMKGKIVGEEMLRMCKIGEVTPDQWMKEAVGSSISPKSLLNRAHYVLERYEMIDK
;
A
#
# COMPACT_ATOMS: atom_id res chain seq x y z
N MET A 1 61.29 -59.70 -26.56
CA MET A 1 61.44 -61.00 -25.86
C MET A 1 60.82 -60.88 -24.47
N ARG A 2 59.87 -61.78 -24.15
CA ARG A 2 59.38 -62.29 -22.83
C ARG A 2 59.33 -61.36 -21.59
N ARG A 3 58.11 -61.16 -21.06
CA ARG A 3 57.53 -61.58 -19.74
C ARG A 3 58.19 -60.92 -18.50
N VAL A 4 57.47 -60.45 -17.48
CA VAL A 4 56.61 -61.17 -16.53
C VAL A 4 55.82 -60.15 -15.68
N PHE A 5 54.54 -60.44 -15.41
CA PHE A 5 53.71 -59.84 -14.36
C PHE A 5 53.85 -60.67 -13.07
N THR A 6 54.12 -60.05 -11.90
CA THR A 6 53.56 -60.49 -10.61
C THR A 6 53.65 -59.42 -9.51
N PHE A 7 52.47 -59.14 -8.94
CA PHE A 7 52.06 -58.59 -7.64
C PHE A 7 53.11 -58.22 -6.56
N LEU A 8 52.89 -57.05 -5.95
CA LEU A 8 52.97 -56.90 -4.48
C LEU A 8 51.86 -55.96 -3.98
N SER A 9 51.04 -56.49 -3.10
CA SER A 9 49.93 -55.84 -2.39
C SER A 9 50.41 -54.95 -1.24
N LEU A 10 49.92 -53.71 -1.17
CA LEU A 10 50.00 -52.88 0.04
C LEU A 10 48.59 -52.41 0.41
N ALA A 11 48.15 -52.78 1.60
CA ALA A 11 46.87 -52.38 2.18
C ALA A 11 46.89 -50.90 2.56
N ILE A 12 45.92 -50.14 2.05
CA ILE A 12 45.64 -48.76 2.47
C ILE A 12 44.43 -48.80 3.41
N ILE A 13 44.66 -48.45 4.66
CA ILE A 13 43.61 -48.16 5.66
C ILE A 13 43.01 -46.81 5.28
N ILE A 14 41.77 -46.81 4.79
CA ILE A 14 40.99 -45.59 4.55
C ILE A 14 40.30 -45.22 5.86
N PHE A 15 40.78 -44.18 6.52
CA PHE A 15 39.99 -43.41 7.48
C PHE A 15 38.95 -42.60 6.70
N GLY A 16 37.72 -43.08 6.67
CA GLY A 16 36.58 -42.32 6.15
C GLY A 16 36.16 -41.25 7.16
N TYR A 17 36.71 -40.04 7.04
CA TYR A 17 36.02 -38.85 7.53
C TYR A 17 34.91 -38.53 6.52
N SER A 18 33.65 -38.78 6.89
CA SER A 18 32.52 -38.24 6.14
C SER A 18 32.46 -36.74 6.39
N CYS A 19 33.01 -35.93 5.49
CA CYS A 19 32.59 -34.56 5.35
C CYS A 19 31.13 -34.58 4.87
N MET A 20 30.20 -34.39 5.79
CA MET A 20 28.82 -34.01 5.46
C MET A 20 28.89 -32.60 4.88
N GLU A 21 28.47 -32.46 3.62
CA GLU A 21 28.21 -31.15 3.01
C GLU A 21 27.17 -30.42 3.87
N LYS A 22 27.58 -29.34 4.54
CA LYS A 22 26.63 -28.33 5.03
C LYS A 22 26.01 -27.70 3.78
N GLU A 23 24.71 -27.87 3.58
CA GLU A 23 23.96 -27.00 2.67
C GLU A 23 24.22 -25.54 3.06
N GLU A 24 24.67 -24.73 2.11
CA GLU A 24 24.99 -23.32 2.34
C GLU A 24 23.77 -22.58 2.89
N GLY A 25 23.90 -22.04 4.12
CA GLY A 25 22.99 -21.01 4.65
C GLY A 25 22.29 -21.31 5.98
N TYR A 26 22.12 -22.58 6.40
CA TYR A 26 21.41 -22.91 7.66
C TYR A 26 22.33 -23.56 8.71
N MET A 27 22.13 -23.20 9.99
CA MET A 27 22.94 -23.74 11.09
C MET A 27 22.73 -25.23 11.30
N ILE A 28 21.48 -25.70 11.21
CA ILE A 28 21.10 -27.10 11.44
C ILE A 28 20.98 -27.82 10.09
N GLY A 29 21.78 -28.86 9.90
CA GLY A 29 21.82 -29.64 8.67
C GLY A 29 20.56 -30.49 8.48
N GLN A 30 20.21 -30.80 7.23
CA GLN A 30 19.04 -31.64 6.89
C GLN A 30 19.08 -33.02 7.57
N GLU A 31 20.24 -33.69 7.57
CA GLU A 31 20.40 -34.99 8.22
C GLU A 31 20.27 -34.92 9.75
N GLU A 32 20.64 -33.79 10.34
CA GLU A 32 20.50 -33.58 11.79
C GLU A 32 19.03 -33.36 12.15
N ALA A 33 18.34 -32.51 11.39
CA ALA A 33 16.90 -32.29 11.53
C ALA A 33 16.09 -33.58 11.32
N LYS A 34 16.47 -34.40 10.33
CA LYS A 34 15.86 -35.71 10.09
C LYS A 34 15.97 -36.64 11.30
N LYS A 35 17.14 -36.70 11.95
CA LYS A 35 17.32 -37.48 13.19
C LYS A 35 16.41 -36.99 14.31
N VAL A 36 16.18 -35.68 14.42
CA VAL A 36 15.24 -35.10 15.39
C VAL A 36 13.80 -35.50 15.04
N VAL A 37 13.40 -35.40 13.78
CA VAL A 37 12.09 -35.84 13.28
C VAL A 37 11.84 -37.31 13.62
N ASP A 38 12.81 -38.20 13.35
CA ASP A 38 12.65 -39.64 13.63
C ASP A 38 12.42 -39.91 15.12
N LYS A 39 13.20 -39.26 16.01
CA LYS A 39 13.01 -39.34 17.47
C LYS A 39 11.65 -38.79 17.91
N MET A 40 11.20 -37.70 17.30
CA MET A 40 9.90 -37.10 17.60
C MET A 40 8.76 -38.02 17.16
N ILE A 41 8.86 -38.66 15.99
CA ILE A 41 7.86 -39.62 15.51
C ILE A 41 7.79 -40.83 16.45
N GLU A 42 8.93 -41.31 16.95
CA GLU A 42 8.97 -42.39 17.95
C GLU A 42 8.25 -41.99 19.25
N LYS A 43 8.46 -40.75 19.73
CA LYS A 43 7.87 -40.25 20.98
C LYS A 43 6.38 -39.89 20.85
N PHE A 44 5.98 -39.23 19.78
CA PHE A 44 4.66 -38.61 19.63
C PHE A 44 3.72 -39.40 18.71
N GLY A 45 4.23 -40.41 18.02
CA GLY A 45 3.46 -41.33 17.18
C GLY A 45 3.41 -40.92 15.71
N ILE A 46 3.24 -41.94 14.86
CA ILE A 46 3.23 -41.81 13.39
C ILE A 46 2.11 -40.91 12.86
N GLN A 47 1.00 -40.77 13.59
CA GLN A 47 -0.12 -39.89 13.21
C GLN A 47 0.28 -38.40 13.19
N ALA A 48 1.32 -38.01 13.95
CA ALA A 48 1.82 -36.64 13.98
C ALA A 48 2.95 -36.40 12.96
N SER A 49 3.34 -37.39 12.15
CA SER A 49 4.54 -37.36 11.32
C SER A 49 4.64 -36.14 10.41
N ASP A 50 3.55 -35.77 9.73
CA ASP A 50 3.58 -34.65 8.79
C ASP A 50 3.74 -33.31 9.52
N ARG A 51 3.00 -33.11 10.63
CA ARG A 51 3.15 -31.91 11.48
C ARG A 51 4.55 -31.80 12.06
N ILE A 52 5.15 -32.92 12.47
CA ILE A 52 6.52 -32.95 13.02
C ILE A 52 7.52 -32.54 11.93
N LYS A 53 7.45 -33.15 10.74
CA LYS A 53 8.35 -32.83 9.62
C LYS A 53 8.27 -31.35 9.25
N ILE A 54 7.05 -30.84 9.08
CA ILE A 54 6.80 -29.44 8.74
C ILE A 54 7.33 -28.52 9.85
N GLY A 55 6.93 -28.77 11.10
CA GLY A 55 7.30 -27.91 12.23
C GLY A 55 8.81 -27.86 12.45
N VAL A 56 9.49 -29.01 12.42
CA VAL A 56 10.96 -29.07 12.57
C VAL A 56 11.65 -28.33 11.42
N GLU A 57 11.19 -28.49 10.18
CA GLU A 57 11.77 -27.77 9.04
C GLU A 57 11.55 -26.25 9.14
N GLN A 58 10.39 -25.82 9.62
CA GLN A 58 10.11 -24.39 9.85
C GLN A 58 11.04 -23.80 10.91
N VAL A 59 11.25 -24.49 12.04
CA VAL A 59 12.18 -24.06 13.09
C VAL A 59 13.62 -24.05 12.55
N ARG A 60 14.02 -25.10 11.80
CA ARG A 60 15.36 -25.25 11.22
C ARG A 60 15.78 -24.03 10.38
N LYS A 61 14.85 -23.48 9.59
CA LYS A 61 15.11 -22.35 8.70
C LYS A 61 15.41 -21.02 9.41
N PHE A 62 14.99 -20.87 10.66
CA PHE A 62 15.21 -19.63 11.44
C PHE A 62 16.20 -19.79 12.60
N TRP A 63 16.63 -21.03 12.89
CA TRP A 63 17.53 -21.33 13.98
C TRP A 63 18.96 -20.87 13.65
N SER A 64 19.50 -19.99 14.49
CA SER A 64 20.86 -19.45 14.40
C SER A 64 21.69 -19.79 15.63
N GLU A 65 22.98 -19.42 15.61
CA GLU A 65 23.91 -19.68 16.71
C GLU A 65 23.46 -19.01 18.03
N GLU A 66 22.69 -17.92 17.95
CA GLU A 66 22.15 -17.20 19.10
C GLU A 66 21.06 -17.99 19.85
N ASP A 67 20.37 -18.92 19.17
CA ASP A 67 19.22 -19.64 19.74
C ASP A 67 19.64 -20.90 20.50
N GLY A 68 20.84 -21.41 20.20
CA GLY A 68 21.50 -22.52 20.87
C GLY A 68 22.13 -23.55 19.92
N SER A 69 22.76 -24.55 20.51
CA SER A 69 23.38 -25.66 19.78
C SER A 69 22.36 -26.60 19.11
N LEU A 70 22.84 -27.55 18.30
CA LEU A 70 22.01 -28.66 17.79
C LEU A 70 21.29 -29.42 18.93
N LYS A 71 21.92 -29.54 20.11
CA LYS A 71 21.29 -30.21 21.24
C LYS A 71 20.14 -29.38 21.82
N ASP A 72 20.28 -28.06 21.83
CA ASP A 72 19.23 -27.14 22.26
C ASP A 72 18.05 -27.14 21.27
N PHE A 73 18.34 -27.21 19.97
CA PHE A 73 17.33 -27.40 18.92
C PHE A 73 16.54 -28.71 19.12
N GLU A 74 17.22 -29.84 19.32
CA GLU A 74 16.58 -31.13 19.59
C GLU A 74 15.72 -31.08 20.86
N ASN A 75 16.28 -30.55 21.95
CA ASN A 75 15.57 -30.43 23.23
C ASN A 75 14.33 -29.55 23.10
N PHE A 76 14.43 -28.42 22.38
CA PHE A 76 13.31 -27.54 22.11
C PHE A 76 12.21 -28.28 21.36
N CYS A 77 12.52 -28.91 20.23
CA CYS A 77 11.53 -29.62 19.42
C CYS A 77 10.82 -30.73 20.22
N MET A 78 11.58 -31.50 21.00
CA MET A 78 11.06 -32.60 21.82
C MET A 78 10.19 -32.16 23.00
N ASN A 79 10.35 -30.92 23.49
CA ASN A 79 9.63 -30.40 24.66
C ASN A 79 8.46 -29.47 24.28
N SER A 80 8.57 -28.81 23.13
CA SER A 80 7.64 -27.76 22.69
C SER A 80 6.57 -28.26 21.72
N PHE A 81 6.74 -29.42 21.08
CA PHE A 81 5.74 -29.98 20.17
C PHE A 81 4.50 -30.50 20.93
N ILE A 82 3.31 -30.15 20.42
CA ILE A 82 2.03 -30.54 20.99
C ILE A 82 1.33 -31.56 20.08
N ALA A 83 1.33 -32.82 20.53
CA ALA A 83 0.58 -33.91 19.90
C ALA A 83 -0.91 -33.92 20.27
N ASP A 84 -1.27 -33.54 21.50
CA ASP A 84 -2.66 -33.53 21.98
C ASP A 84 -3.45 -32.34 21.41
N LYS A 85 -4.56 -32.62 20.72
CA LYS A 85 -5.36 -31.58 20.03
C LYS A 85 -6.01 -30.59 21.00
N LYS A 86 -6.46 -31.03 22.19
CA LYS A 86 -7.07 -30.12 23.17
C LYS A 86 -6.05 -29.13 23.73
N ARG A 87 -4.83 -29.60 24.01
CA ARG A 87 -3.72 -28.74 24.43
C ARG A 87 -3.31 -27.80 23.31
N LEU A 88 -3.27 -28.25 22.05
CA LEU A 88 -2.95 -27.39 20.91
C LEU A 88 -3.95 -26.25 20.79
N ASP A 89 -5.25 -26.56 20.89
CA ASP A 89 -6.32 -25.58 20.83
C ASP A 89 -6.28 -24.60 22.01
N SER A 90 -5.99 -25.10 23.22
CA SER A 90 -5.83 -24.24 24.40
C SER A 90 -4.60 -23.34 24.31
N SER A 91 -3.51 -23.83 23.71
CA SER A 91 -2.31 -23.04 23.45
C SER A 91 -2.56 -21.96 22.40
N PHE A 92 -3.31 -22.28 21.34
CA PHE A 92 -3.72 -21.30 20.34
C PHE A 92 -4.48 -20.13 20.97
N MET A 93 -5.53 -20.40 21.77
CA MET A 93 -6.31 -19.36 22.47
C MET A 93 -5.48 -18.49 23.42
N ARG A 94 -4.48 -19.07 24.09
CA ARG A 94 -3.57 -18.31 24.97
C ARG A 94 -2.63 -17.40 24.20
N ILE A 95 -2.14 -17.87 23.06
CA ILE A 95 -1.30 -17.06 22.16
C ILE A 95 -2.13 -15.93 21.58
N GLU A 96 -3.35 -16.22 21.14
CA GLU A 96 -4.29 -15.22 20.62
C GLU A 96 -4.53 -14.08 21.62
N SER A 97 -4.88 -14.42 22.87
CA SER A 97 -5.05 -13.43 23.94
C SER A 97 -3.77 -12.65 24.27
N ALA A 98 -2.60 -13.30 24.18
CA ALA A 98 -1.32 -12.64 24.40
C ALA A 98 -0.99 -11.64 23.29
N PHE A 99 -1.22 -11.99 22.02
CA PHE A 99 -0.99 -11.10 20.89
C PHE A 99 -1.93 -9.90 20.90
N GLU A 100 -3.22 -10.10 21.19
CA GLU A 100 -4.16 -8.98 21.38
C GLU A 100 -3.67 -8.01 22.47
N THR A 101 -3.17 -8.55 23.58
CA THR A 101 -2.63 -7.73 24.66
C THR A 101 -1.35 -6.99 24.24
N ILE A 102 -0.40 -7.68 23.60
CA ILE A 102 0.88 -7.11 23.19
C ILE A 102 0.66 -6.01 22.16
N ASN A 103 -0.08 -6.30 21.09
CA ASN A 103 -0.33 -5.35 20.01
C ASN A 103 -1.13 -4.15 20.50
N GLY A 104 -2.19 -4.38 21.29
CA GLY A 104 -2.99 -3.33 21.92
C GLY A 104 -2.17 -2.38 22.78
N LEU A 105 -1.34 -2.92 23.67
CA LEU A 105 -0.51 -2.11 24.57
C LEU A 105 0.60 -1.35 23.84
N LEU A 106 1.21 -1.97 22.82
CA LEU A 106 2.22 -1.31 22.00
C LEU A 106 1.60 -0.15 21.21
N LEU A 107 0.43 -0.35 20.59
CA LEU A 107 -0.28 0.69 19.86
C LEU A 107 -0.75 1.82 20.78
N GLN A 108 -1.30 1.47 21.95
CA GLN A 108 -1.68 2.45 22.97
C GLN A 108 -0.47 3.29 23.37
N MET A 109 0.66 2.67 23.71
CA MET A 109 1.86 3.40 24.09
C MET A 109 2.34 4.32 22.96
N GLU A 110 2.40 3.83 21.71
CA GLU A 110 2.76 4.66 20.56
C GLU A 110 1.84 5.88 20.42
N ARG A 111 0.52 5.68 20.55
CA ARG A 111 -0.46 6.76 20.51
C ARG A 111 -0.18 7.83 21.57
N GLU A 112 0.02 7.42 22.82
CA GLU A 112 0.26 8.36 23.93
C GLU A 112 1.56 9.14 23.75
N LEU A 113 2.62 8.49 23.26
CA LEU A 113 3.92 9.13 23.01
C LEU A 113 3.89 10.10 21.83
N GLN A 114 2.98 9.90 20.87
CA GLN A 114 2.79 10.78 19.72
C GLN A 114 1.68 11.82 19.92
N TRP A 115 1.05 11.87 21.09
CA TRP A 115 -0.16 12.68 21.33
C TRP A 115 0.02 14.15 20.96
N ASN A 116 1.08 14.80 21.46
CA ASN A 116 1.34 16.22 21.21
C ASN A 116 1.67 16.56 19.75
N ILE A 117 2.04 15.55 18.94
CA ILE A 117 2.34 15.74 17.51
C ILE A 117 1.06 15.64 16.68
N HIS A 118 0.16 14.73 17.05
CA HIS A 118 -1.04 14.41 16.27
C HIS A 118 -2.27 15.22 16.69
N VAL A 119 -2.40 15.52 17.99
CA VAL A 119 -3.57 16.17 18.57
C VAL A 119 -3.27 17.66 18.83
N ASP A 120 -4.22 18.53 18.52
CA ASP A 120 -4.08 19.97 18.73
C ASP A 120 -4.31 20.35 20.21
N VAL A 121 -3.31 20.08 21.04
CA VAL A 121 -3.30 20.41 22.48
C VAL A 121 -2.30 21.51 22.85
N GLY A 122 -1.77 22.22 21.84
CA GLY A 122 -0.83 23.34 22.04
C GLY A 122 0.40 23.33 21.14
N PRO A 123 1.44 24.12 21.49
CA PRO A 123 2.68 24.17 20.71
C PRO A 123 3.48 22.87 20.83
N ILE A 124 4.08 22.43 19.71
CA ILE A 124 5.06 21.33 19.69
C ILE A 124 6.41 21.85 20.15
N TYR A 125 7.02 21.16 21.10
CA TYR A 125 8.38 21.40 21.56
C TYR A 125 9.36 20.37 20.95
N PRO A 126 10.67 20.69 20.88
CA PRO A 126 11.67 19.75 20.39
C PRO A 126 11.69 18.39 21.11
N VAL A 127 11.27 18.35 22.38
CA VAL A 127 11.19 17.11 23.16
C VAL A 127 10.07 16.18 22.66
N ASP A 128 8.97 16.72 22.12
CA ASP A 128 7.85 15.90 21.63
C ASP A 128 8.30 15.02 20.46
N LEU A 129 9.16 15.53 19.58
CA LEU A 129 9.75 14.74 18.49
C LEU A 129 10.66 13.60 19.01
N MET A 130 11.38 13.83 20.12
CA MET A 130 12.22 12.81 20.75
C MET A 130 11.37 11.73 21.45
N ILE A 131 10.25 12.14 22.06
CA ILE A 131 9.29 11.21 22.69
C ILE A 131 8.62 10.36 21.61
N ALA A 132 8.15 10.97 20.53
CA ALA A 132 7.48 10.28 19.44
C ALA A 132 8.38 9.32 18.65
N SER A 133 9.71 9.55 18.65
CA SER A 133 10.67 8.63 18.03
C SER A 133 10.96 7.38 18.87
N PHE A 134 10.45 7.30 20.10
CA PHE A 134 10.61 6.13 20.96
C PHE A 134 9.57 5.06 20.60
N ASN A 135 9.99 4.00 19.90
CA ASN A 135 9.09 2.94 19.43
C ASN A 135 9.56 1.54 19.86
N LEU A 136 8.88 0.94 20.85
CA LEU A 136 9.18 -0.42 21.33
C LEU A 136 8.71 -1.53 20.37
N SER A 137 7.73 -1.28 19.50
CA SER A 137 7.23 -2.32 18.59
C SER A 137 8.29 -2.78 17.58
N SER A 138 9.30 -1.93 17.33
CA SER A 138 10.46 -2.23 16.50
C SER A 138 11.27 -3.46 16.94
N HIS A 139 11.20 -3.85 18.22
CA HIS A 139 11.91 -5.01 18.77
C HIS A 139 11.06 -6.29 18.84
N LEU A 140 9.74 -6.19 18.64
CA LEU A 140 8.80 -7.29 18.92
C LEU A 140 9.18 -8.59 18.21
N GLN A 141 9.49 -8.50 16.91
CA GLN A 141 9.86 -9.67 16.12
C GLN A 141 11.13 -10.35 16.64
N GLU A 142 12.16 -9.58 16.94
CA GLU A 142 13.43 -10.08 17.48
C GLU A 142 13.22 -10.75 18.85
N ASP A 143 12.41 -10.14 19.72
CA ASP A 143 12.10 -10.64 21.05
C ASP A 143 11.24 -11.92 21.01
N LEU A 144 10.36 -12.08 20.00
CA LEU A 144 9.63 -13.33 19.78
C LEU A 144 10.59 -14.50 19.46
N PHE A 145 11.68 -14.27 18.73
CA PHE A 145 12.71 -15.28 18.49
C PHE A 145 13.57 -15.52 19.73
N LYS A 146 14.08 -14.46 20.39
CA LYS A 146 14.90 -14.56 21.61
C LYS A 146 14.18 -15.31 22.74
N SER A 147 12.88 -15.08 22.91
CA SER A 147 12.03 -15.78 23.90
C SER A 147 11.62 -17.19 23.48
N LYS A 148 11.94 -17.61 22.26
CA LYS A 148 11.56 -18.88 21.61
C LYS A 148 10.06 -19.04 21.35
N LEU A 149 9.25 -17.99 21.50
CA LEU A 149 7.83 -18.02 21.17
C LEU A 149 7.60 -18.17 19.66
N ALA A 150 8.39 -17.50 18.83
CA ALA A 150 8.31 -17.65 17.37
C ALA A 150 8.59 -19.11 16.94
N PHE A 151 9.62 -19.74 17.52
CA PHE A 151 9.91 -21.15 17.26
C PHE A 151 8.80 -22.07 17.77
N PHE A 152 8.15 -21.73 18.88
CA PHE A 152 7.02 -22.51 19.40
C PHE A 152 5.83 -22.47 18.43
N ILE A 153 5.56 -21.31 17.84
CA ILE A 153 4.52 -21.12 16.81
C ILE A 153 4.88 -21.94 15.57
N LEU A 154 6.08 -21.73 15.03
CA LEU A 154 6.57 -22.44 13.84
C LEU A 154 6.63 -23.96 14.03
N LEU A 155 6.82 -24.47 15.24
CA LEU A 155 6.85 -25.91 15.48
C LEU A 155 5.45 -26.54 15.46
N ASN A 156 4.41 -25.79 15.85
CA ASN A 156 3.09 -26.34 16.15
C ASN A 156 2.02 -26.02 15.10
N TRP A 157 2.17 -24.91 14.37
CA TRP A 157 1.28 -24.47 13.30
C TRP A 157 2.04 -24.36 11.98
N GLU A 158 1.43 -24.89 10.94
CA GLU A 158 1.97 -24.88 9.59
C GLU A 158 1.77 -23.50 8.95
N LYS A 159 2.86 -22.93 8.44
CA LYS A 159 2.83 -21.74 7.59
C LYS A 159 2.32 -22.13 6.21
N LYS A 160 1.34 -21.38 5.71
CA LYS A 160 0.83 -21.51 4.34
C LYS A 160 1.34 -20.40 3.45
N THR A 161 1.70 -20.76 2.23
CA THR A 161 2.02 -19.82 1.16
C THR A 161 0.75 -19.18 0.62
N LEU A 162 0.86 -18.01 -0.03
CA LEU A 162 -0.30 -17.38 -0.68
C LEU A 162 -0.96 -18.31 -1.70
N GLN A 163 -0.18 -19.09 -2.47
CA GLN A 163 -0.73 -20.04 -3.44
C GLN A 163 -1.61 -21.11 -2.76
N GLU A 164 -1.22 -21.60 -1.58
CA GLU A 164 -2.04 -22.52 -0.81
C GLU A 164 -3.28 -21.84 -0.24
N CYS A 165 -3.17 -20.60 0.26
CA CYS A 165 -4.31 -19.82 0.74
C CYS A 165 -5.34 -19.58 -0.37
N LEU A 166 -4.89 -19.21 -1.58
CA LEU A 166 -5.79 -19.00 -2.73
C LEU A 166 -6.42 -20.31 -3.22
N ARG A 167 -5.69 -21.43 -3.15
CA ARG A 167 -6.17 -22.72 -3.64
C ARG A 167 -7.11 -23.44 -2.68
N TYR A 168 -6.78 -23.43 -1.39
CA TYR A 168 -7.46 -24.24 -0.38
C TYR A 168 -8.20 -23.40 0.66
N GLY A 169 -7.99 -22.09 0.71
CA GLY A 169 -8.56 -21.21 1.74
C GLY A 169 -10.09 -21.20 1.76
N GLY A 170 -10.74 -21.38 0.60
CA GLY A 170 -12.20 -21.52 0.54
C GLY A 170 -12.75 -22.82 1.13
N GLU A 171 -11.89 -23.80 1.44
CA GLU A 171 -12.24 -25.06 2.12
C GLU A 171 -11.96 -25.01 3.63
N TRP A 172 -11.27 -23.97 4.11
CA TRP A 172 -10.90 -23.83 5.50
C TRP A 172 -12.02 -23.24 6.34
N ASP A 173 -12.19 -23.76 7.55
CA ASP A 173 -13.00 -23.07 8.55
C ASP A 173 -12.26 -21.84 9.10
N ARG A 174 -12.99 -20.98 9.83
CA ARG A 174 -12.45 -19.74 10.39
C ARG A 174 -11.30 -19.99 11.36
N LYS A 175 -11.37 -21.07 12.14
CA LYS A 175 -10.29 -21.46 13.04
C LYS A 175 -9.01 -21.79 12.29
N LYS A 176 -9.10 -22.54 11.19
CA LYS A 176 -7.95 -22.87 10.37
C LYS A 176 -7.34 -21.62 9.72
N TRP A 177 -8.16 -20.68 9.26
CA TRP A 177 -7.66 -19.37 8.82
C TRP A 177 -6.90 -18.64 9.93
N ALA A 178 -7.44 -18.59 11.15
CA ALA A 178 -6.80 -17.94 12.28
C ALA A 178 -5.47 -18.63 12.67
N GLU A 179 -5.41 -19.96 12.61
CA GLU A 179 -4.17 -20.74 12.79
C GLU A 179 -3.12 -20.43 11.71
N VAL A 180 -3.54 -20.21 10.47
CA VAL A 180 -2.67 -19.81 9.35
C VAL A 180 -2.13 -18.40 9.57
N ARG A 181 -2.99 -17.44 9.95
CA ARG A 181 -2.60 -16.06 10.25
C ARG A 181 -1.63 -15.98 11.42
N LEU A 182 -1.86 -16.77 12.47
CA LEU A 182 -0.88 -16.92 13.56
C LEU A 182 0.51 -17.32 13.03
N ALA A 183 0.59 -18.36 12.19
CA ALA A 183 1.87 -18.81 11.64
C ALA A 183 2.51 -17.77 10.70
N GLN A 184 1.71 -16.90 10.08
CA GLN A 184 2.17 -15.82 9.21
C GLN A 184 2.70 -14.59 9.97
N THR A 185 2.49 -14.49 11.29
CA THR A 185 3.13 -13.44 12.11
C THR A 185 4.65 -13.64 12.26
N VAL A 186 5.18 -14.82 11.93
CA VAL A 186 6.57 -15.24 12.17
C VAL A 186 7.26 -15.77 10.91
N ILE A 187 7.33 -14.93 9.87
CA ILE A 187 7.77 -15.34 8.52
C ILE A 187 9.12 -14.80 8.07
N SER A 188 9.72 -13.92 8.86
CA SER A 188 11.05 -13.36 8.63
C SER A 188 11.80 -13.19 9.95
N ARG A 189 13.10 -12.91 9.90
CA ARG A 189 13.92 -12.51 11.04
C ARG A 189 14.96 -11.51 10.53
N VAL A 190 14.54 -10.26 10.34
CA VAL A 190 15.38 -9.21 9.74
C VAL A 190 16.16 -8.50 10.86
N PRO A 191 17.50 -8.44 10.79
CA PRO A 191 18.29 -7.67 11.75
C PRO A 191 17.90 -6.19 11.74
N SER A 192 17.90 -5.56 12.91
CA SER A 192 17.56 -4.14 13.08
C SER A 192 18.44 -3.22 12.23
N GLU A 193 19.74 -3.54 12.09
CA GLU A 193 20.67 -2.79 11.23
C GLU A 193 20.22 -2.76 9.75
N VAL A 194 19.70 -3.89 9.24
CA VAL A 194 19.20 -3.97 7.85
C VAL A 194 17.89 -3.20 7.71
N GLN A 195 16.98 -3.29 8.69
CA GLN A 195 15.76 -2.49 8.70
C GLN A 195 16.08 -0.98 8.72
N GLN A 196 17.06 -0.57 9.52
CA GLN A 196 17.51 0.81 9.63
C GLN A 196 18.06 1.34 8.31
N GLU A 197 18.86 0.55 7.59
CA GLU A 197 19.37 0.95 6.28
C GLU A 197 18.28 1.17 5.24
N VAL A 198 17.26 0.30 5.23
CA VAL A 198 16.08 0.46 4.37
C VAL A 198 15.34 1.74 4.73
N HIS A 199 15.05 1.94 6.02
CA HIS A 199 14.41 3.16 6.50
C HIS A 199 15.18 4.43 6.09
N GLU A 200 16.50 4.43 6.24
CA GLU A 200 17.34 5.55 5.82
C GLU A 200 17.32 5.81 4.31
N ALA A 201 17.29 4.76 3.49
CA ALA A 201 17.22 4.89 2.03
C ALA A 201 15.90 5.55 1.60
N PHE A 202 14.79 5.10 2.18
CA PHE A 202 13.46 5.68 1.98
C PHE A 202 13.39 7.13 2.47
N LEU A 203 13.87 7.43 3.69
CA LEU A 203 13.89 8.78 4.23
C LEU A 203 14.69 9.77 3.35
N LYS A 204 15.83 9.33 2.82
CA LYS A 204 16.64 10.15 1.90
C LYS A 204 15.91 10.43 0.59
N ALA A 205 15.16 9.45 0.07
CA ALA A 205 14.37 9.60 -1.15
C ALA A 205 13.15 10.51 -0.94
N ASP A 206 12.39 10.30 0.14
CA ASP A 206 11.28 11.17 0.53
C ASP A 206 11.76 12.61 0.73
N ASN A 207 12.83 12.83 1.50
CA ASN A 207 13.38 14.17 1.69
C ASN A 207 13.79 14.83 0.36
N TYR A 208 14.34 14.06 -0.60
CA TYR A 208 14.64 14.56 -1.93
C TYR A 208 13.37 15.01 -2.66
N ILE A 209 12.31 14.19 -2.69
CA ILE A 209 11.04 14.50 -3.36
C ILE A 209 10.30 15.66 -2.68
N SER A 210 10.15 15.60 -1.37
CA SER A 210 9.46 16.59 -0.53
C SER A 210 10.11 17.97 -0.61
N ASN A 211 11.42 18.02 -0.86
CA ASN A 211 12.14 19.27 -1.11
C ASN A 211 12.34 19.58 -2.58
N TYR A 212 11.80 18.85 -3.56
CA TYR A 212 12.03 19.15 -4.98
C TYR A 212 11.02 20.17 -5.52
N ASN A 213 11.35 21.47 -5.47
CA ASN A 213 10.41 22.53 -5.90
C ASN A 213 10.88 23.29 -7.12
N ILE A 214 9.91 23.67 -7.96
CA ILE A 214 10.06 24.54 -9.11
C ILE A 214 9.36 25.88 -8.83
N TYR A 215 10.10 26.97 -9.03
CA TYR A 215 9.54 28.32 -8.96
C TYR A 215 8.90 28.66 -10.31
N MET A 216 7.58 28.53 -10.40
CA MET A 216 6.87 28.59 -11.67
C MET A 216 6.97 29.96 -12.33
N HIS A 217 7.00 31.04 -11.53
CA HIS A 217 7.20 32.40 -12.05
C HIS A 217 8.52 32.58 -12.80
N ASN A 218 9.54 31.82 -12.41
CA ASN A 218 10.89 31.86 -12.97
C ASN A 218 11.02 31.09 -14.29
N LEU A 219 9.97 30.38 -14.70
CA LEU A 219 9.90 29.73 -15.99
C LEU A 219 9.61 30.77 -17.08
N LEU A 220 10.46 30.76 -18.10
CA LEU A 220 10.36 31.62 -19.27
C LEU A 220 10.05 30.81 -20.52
N THR A 221 9.22 31.37 -21.38
CA THR A 221 9.11 30.94 -22.77
C THR A 221 10.38 31.34 -23.53
N GLU A 222 10.54 30.85 -24.77
CA GLU A 222 11.71 31.20 -25.59
C GLU A 222 11.81 32.70 -25.89
N ASP A 223 10.66 33.39 -26.02
CA ASP A 223 10.55 34.85 -26.16
C ASP A 223 10.61 35.61 -24.83
N GLY A 224 10.84 34.93 -23.70
CA GLY A 224 11.11 35.55 -22.40
C GLY A 224 9.85 35.94 -21.59
N LYS A 225 8.67 35.42 -21.95
CA LYS A 225 7.43 35.67 -21.20
C LYS A 225 7.34 34.75 -19.99
N ARG A 226 6.76 35.29 -18.91
CA ARG A 226 6.36 34.53 -17.71
C ARG A 226 4.88 34.19 -17.80
N LEU A 227 4.55 32.91 -17.74
CA LEU A 227 3.15 32.46 -17.79
C LEU A 227 2.51 32.32 -16.40
N PHE A 228 3.32 32.21 -15.35
CA PHE A 228 2.85 31.90 -14.01
C PHE A 228 2.96 33.10 -13.05
N PRO A 229 2.05 33.20 -12.06
CA PRO A 229 2.06 34.30 -11.11
C PRO A 229 3.28 34.26 -10.19
N LYS A 230 3.68 35.44 -9.70
CA LYS A 230 4.82 35.57 -8.78
C LYS A 230 4.57 34.81 -7.48
N GLY A 231 5.59 34.10 -7.01
CA GLY A 231 5.54 33.35 -5.75
C GLY A 231 4.96 31.94 -5.87
N LEU A 232 4.41 31.55 -7.03
CA LEU A 232 3.96 30.18 -7.24
C LEU A 232 5.16 29.21 -7.21
N LYS A 233 5.18 28.37 -6.18
CA LYS A 233 6.19 27.35 -5.92
C LYS A 233 5.48 26.00 -5.87
N LEU A 234 5.87 25.10 -6.76
CA LEU A 234 5.27 23.77 -6.86
C LEU A 234 6.32 22.71 -6.60
N ILE A 235 6.03 21.80 -5.69
CA ILE A 235 6.74 20.53 -5.58
C ILE A 235 6.56 19.72 -6.87
N SER A 236 7.54 18.88 -7.21
CA SER A 236 7.67 18.17 -8.50
C SER A 236 6.38 17.51 -9.02
N HIS A 237 6.28 16.19 -9.03
CA HIS A 237 5.21 15.43 -9.68
C HIS A 237 3.80 15.94 -9.33
N TRP A 238 3.37 15.88 -8.06
CA TRP A 238 1.97 16.13 -7.73
C TRP A 238 1.62 17.62 -7.74
N GLY A 239 2.54 18.51 -7.33
CA GLY A 239 2.30 19.95 -7.39
C GLY A 239 2.17 20.44 -8.83
N LEU A 240 3.07 20.01 -9.73
CA LEU A 240 2.99 20.30 -11.15
C LEU A 240 1.73 19.69 -11.81
N ARG A 241 1.40 18.44 -11.47
CA ARG A 241 0.18 17.76 -11.96
C ARG A 241 -1.08 18.49 -11.52
N ASP A 242 -1.18 18.87 -10.25
CA ASP A 242 -2.39 19.45 -9.68
C ASP A 242 -2.62 20.88 -10.19
N GLU A 243 -1.55 21.67 -10.39
CA GLU A 243 -1.63 22.93 -11.13
C GLU A 243 -2.10 22.70 -12.57
N LEU A 244 -1.52 21.72 -13.29
CA LEU A 244 -1.93 21.37 -14.65
C LEU A 244 -3.42 21.02 -14.73
N LYS A 245 -3.95 20.29 -13.74
CA LYS A 245 -5.38 19.96 -13.62
C LYS A 245 -6.26 21.19 -13.43
N GLN A 246 -5.81 22.19 -12.66
CA GLN A 246 -6.58 23.43 -12.44
C GLN A 246 -6.70 24.26 -13.72
N LEU A 247 -5.66 24.25 -14.55
CA LEU A 247 -5.57 25.04 -15.78
C LEU A 247 -6.57 24.65 -16.87
N TYR A 248 -7.28 23.51 -16.77
CA TYR A 248 -8.36 23.17 -17.72
C TYR A 248 -9.55 24.15 -17.67
N LYS A 249 -9.69 24.91 -16.58
CA LYS A 249 -10.76 25.91 -16.42
C LYS A 249 -10.36 27.30 -16.91
N GLU A 250 -9.08 27.50 -17.18
CA GLU A 250 -8.52 28.81 -17.52
C GLU A 250 -8.49 29.02 -19.04
N PRO A 251 -8.94 30.18 -19.58
CA PRO A 251 -8.94 30.45 -21.01
C PRO A 251 -7.56 30.38 -21.67
N ASP A 252 -6.49 30.73 -20.94
CA ASP A 252 -5.10 30.69 -21.38
C ASP A 252 -4.32 29.48 -20.82
N GLY A 253 -5.04 28.50 -20.24
CA GLY A 253 -4.46 27.38 -19.53
C GLY A 253 -3.60 26.47 -20.40
N PHE A 254 -3.94 26.29 -21.68
CA PHE A 254 -3.27 25.32 -22.55
C PHE A 254 -1.77 25.57 -22.74
N GLU A 255 -1.35 26.83 -22.93
CA GLU A 255 0.07 27.18 -23.04
C GLU A 255 0.83 26.89 -21.73
N LYS A 256 0.20 27.18 -20.58
CA LYS A 256 0.75 26.88 -19.25
C LYS A 256 0.91 25.37 -19.05
N GLN A 257 -0.08 24.57 -19.45
CA GLN A 257 -0.04 23.10 -19.37
C GLN A 257 1.12 22.53 -20.19
N LYS A 258 1.35 23.02 -21.41
CA LYS A 258 2.49 22.61 -22.25
C LYS A 258 3.84 22.92 -21.59
N MET A 259 3.99 24.10 -20.98
CA MET A 259 5.22 24.45 -20.28
C MET A 259 5.45 23.57 -19.04
N ILE A 260 4.41 23.28 -18.26
CA ILE A 260 4.50 22.34 -17.13
C ILE A 260 4.95 20.96 -17.61
N TYR A 261 4.34 20.45 -18.69
CA TYR A 261 4.72 19.14 -19.22
C TYR A 261 6.17 19.11 -19.73
N GLU A 262 6.66 20.19 -20.34
CA GLU A 262 8.08 20.29 -20.70
C GLU A 262 8.99 20.22 -19.48
N VAL A 263 8.66 20.93 -18.39
CA VAL A 263 9.40 20.81 -17.11
C VAL A 263 9.42 19.36 -16.63
N MET A 264 8.29 18.66 -16.65
CA MET A 264 8.21 17.25 -16.26
C MET A 264 9.13 16.37 -17.11
N LYS A 265 9.15 16.56 -18.44
CA LYS A 265 10.08 15.83 -19.31
C LYS A 265 11.54 16.09 -18.92
N LYS A 266 11.92 17.33 -18.65
CA LYS A 266 13.29 17.67 -18.21
C LYS A 266 13.67 17.01 -16.88
N ILE A 267 12.73 16.85 -15.95
CA ILE A 267 12.92 16.10 -14.71
C ILE A 267 13.15 14.60 -15.01
N ILE A 268 12.30 14.00 -15.85
CA ILE A 268 12.36 12.57 -16.19
C ILE A 268 13.67 12.22 -16.91
N TYR A 269 14.05 13.01 -17.92
CA TYR A 269 15.29 12.81 -18.66
C TYR A 269 16.54 13.21 -17.86
N GLN A 270 16.36 13.82 -16.68
CA GLN A 270 17.44 14.42 -15.88
C GLN A 270 18.25 15.43 -16.69
N GLU A 271 17.55 16.22 -17.50
CA GLU A 271 18.07 17.34 -18.29
C GLU A 271 17.86 18.69 -17.59
N ILE A 272 16.98 18.73 -16.58
CA ILE A 272 16.71 19.93 -15.79
C ILE A 272 18.02 20.47 -15.20
N PRO A 273 18.34 21.78 -15.35
CA PRO A 273 19.56 22.33 -14.81
C PRO A 273 19.49 22.31 -13.28
N LYS A 274 20.50 21.75 -12.62
CA LYS A 274 20.47 21.55 -11.16
C LYS A 274 20.19 22.84 -10.39
N VAL A 275 20.67 23.97 -10.90
CA VAL A 275 20.55 25.29 -10.26
C VAL A 275 19.12 25.81 -10.19
N VAL A 276 18.16 25.30 -10.98
CA VAL A 276 16.76 25.80 -10.97
C VAL A 276 15.92 25.15 -9.86
N ILE A 277 16.37 24.01 -9.33
CA ILE A 277 15.67 23.27 -8.29
C ILE A 277 15.79 24.05 -6.97
N ASN A 278 14.67 24.36 -6.34
CA ASN A 278 14.58 25.18 -5.11
C ASN A 278 15.22 26.57 -5.21
N ASN A 279 15.37 27.14 -6.40
CA ASN A 279 16.05 28.41 -6.56
C ASN A 279 15.13 29.50 -7.15
N PRO A 280 14.79 30.55 -6.36
CA PRO A 280 14.00 31.68 -6.86
C PRO A 280 14.83 32.74 -7.60
N ASP A 281 16.17 32.65 -7.59
CA ASP A 281 17.08 33.72 -8.02
C ASP A 281 17.52 33.61 -9.48
N VAL A 282 17.13 32.54 -10.17
CA VAL A 282 17.45 32.30 -11.59
C VAL A 282 16.17 32.16 -12.39
N ASP A 283 16.21 32.59 -13.64
CA ASP A 283 15.17 32.35 -14.63
C ASP A 283 15.58 31.19 -15.55
N TRP A 284 14.60 30.46 -16.07
CA TRP A 284 14.86 29.30 -16.91
C TRP A 284 13.98 29.29 -18.15
N LYS A 285 14.60 29.42 -19.33
CA LYS A 285 13.96 29.15 -20.61
C LYS A 285 13.83 27.64 -20.78
N VAL A 286 12.61 27.14 -20.61
CA VAL A 286 12.34 25.72 -20.41
C VAL A 286 12.66 24.89 -21.67
N TYR A 287 12.32 25.38 -22.86
CA TYR A 287 12.46 24.59 -24.10
C TYR A 287 13.91 24.52 -24.59
N SER A 288 14.65 25.63 -24.55
CA SER A 288 16.09 25.68 -24.89
C SER A 288 17.01 25.24 -23.76
N ASN A 289 16.46 25.00 -22.58
CA ASN A 289 17.16 24.62 -21.35
C ASN A 289 18.22 25.66 -20.90
N GLN A 290 17.94 26.94 -21.13
CA GLN A 290 18.87 28.05 -20.82
C GLN A 290 18.50 28.73 -19.50
N VAL A 291 19.43 28.72 -18.55
CA VAL A 291 19.34 29.47 -17.29
C VAL A 291 19.87 30.89 -17.49
N ILE A 292 19.17 31.85 -16.90
CA ILE A 292 19.46 33.28 -16.96
C ILE A 292 19.50 33.81 -15.53
N GLY A 293 20.46 34.68 -15.22
CA GLY A 293 20.58 35.31 -13.91
C GLY A 293 21.98 35.19 -13.31
N LYS A 294 22.10 35.55 -12.04
CA LYS A 294 23.36 35.47 -11.30
C LYS A 294 23.68 33.99 -11.05
N ASN A 295 24.92 33.57 -11.33
CA ASN A 295 25.35 32.17 -11.23
C ASN A 295 24.57 31.22 -12.17
N ALA A 296 24.15 31.70 -13.34
CA ALA A 296 23.52 30.86 -14.36
C ALA A 296 24.41 29.67 -14.72
N ASP A 297 23.85 28.47 -14.61
CA ASP A 297 24.52 27.21 -14.88
C ASP A 297 23.51 26.24 -15.52
N ASN A 298 23.79 25.80 -16.75
CA ASN A 298 22.92 24.88 -17.49
C ASN A 298 23.25 23.41 -17.18
N THR A 299 24.17 23.12 -16.26
CA THR A 299 24.58 21.77 -15.93
C THR A 299 23.38 20.96 -15.40
N PRO A 300 23.05 19.83 -16.03
CA PRO A 300 21.91 19.02 -15.64
C PRO A 300 22.08 18.40 -14.24
N GLU A 301 20.97 18.11 -13.58
CA GLU A 301 20.96 17.28 -12.39
C GLU A 301 21.63 15.91 -12.68
N PRO A 302 22.59 15.44 -11.86
CA PRO A 302 23.39 14.27 -12.17
C PRO A 302 22.65 12.95 -11.85
N ASN A 303 21.55 12.70 -12.54
CA ASN A 303 20.67 11.53 -12.36
C ASN A 303 20.25 11.26 -10.89
N THR A 304 20.13 12.31 -10.08
CA THR A 304 19.93 12.18 -8.62
C THR A 304 18.64 11.45 -8.29
N ARG A 305 17.57 11.69 -9.07
CA ARG A 305 16.29 10.99 -8.96
C ARG A 305 16.45 9.46 -8.99
N TYR A 306 17.19 8.95 -9.98
CA TYR A 306 17.37 7.51 -10.15
C TYR A 306 18.41 6.93 -9.19
N LYS A 307 19.31 7.76 -8.67
CA LYS A 307 20.25 7.35 -7.60
C LYS A 307 19.50 6.98 -6.33
N HIS A 308 18.46 7.74 -5.97
CA HIS A 308 17.61 7.42 -4.82
C HIS A 308 16.85 6.10 -5.02
N LEU A 309 16.25 5.89 -6.19
CA LEU A 309 15.57 4.63 -6.51
C LEU A 309 16.52 3.43 -6.44
N LEU A 310 17.73 3.55 -7.01
CA LEU A 310 18.74 2.49 -6.94
C LEU A 310 19.21 2.21 -5.50
N ALA A 311 19.29 3.25 -4.65
CA ALA A 311 19.64 3.09 -3.25
C ALA A 311 18.57 2.32 -2.47
N ILE A 312 17.29 2.62 -2.71
CA ILE A 312 16.17 1.86 -2.14
C ILE A 312 16.21 0.41 -2.59
N PHE A 313 16.38 0.15 -3.89
CA PHE A 313 16.49 -1.23 -4.41
C PHE A 313 17.62 -2.01 -3.72
N ASN A 314 18.80 -1.41 -3.59
CA ASN A 314 19.94 -2.06 -2.94
C ASN A 314 19.69 -2.35 -1.45
N ALA A 315 19.01 -1.43 -0.74
CA ALA A 315 18.65 -1.64 0.66
C ALA A 315 17.60 -2.77 0.81
N GLU A 316 16.53 -2.73 0.00
CA GLU A 316 15.48 -3.77 -0.01
C GLU A 316 16.03 -5.15 -0.39
N LYS A 317 16.96 -5.20 -1.33
CA LYS A 317 17.63 -6.45 -1.72
C LYS A 317 18.41 -7.08 -0.56
N ARG A 318 18.90 -6.29 0.40
CA ARG A 318 19.55 -6.85 1.60
C ARG A 318 18.57 -7.59 2.50
N MET A 319 17.29 -7.23 2.48
CA MET A 319 16.24 -7.93 3.25
C MET A 319 15.93 -9.31 2.68
N ASP A 320 16.14 -9.52 1.37
CA ASP A 320 15.72 -10.73 0.64
C ASP A 320 16.14 -12.04 1.33
N GLN A 321 17.37 -12.12 1.84
CA GLN A 321 17.89 -13.31 2.52
C GLN A 321 17.17 -13.67 3.83
N TYR A 322 16.48 -12.70 4.45
CA TYR A 322 15.76 -12.89 5.72
C TYR A 322 14.27 -13.27 5.50
N TYR A 323 13.84 -13.36 4.24
CA TYR A 323 12.49 -13.79 3.84
C TYR A 323 12.57 -15.07 2.99
N PRO A 324 12.80 -16.24 3.60
CA PRO A 324 13.03 -17.49 2.86
C PRO A 324 11.85 -17.96 2.01
N SER A 325 10.64 -17.44 2.25
CA SER A 325 9.44 -17.73 1.44
C SER A 325 9.04 -16.61 0.49
N TYR A 326 9.66 -15.44 0.59
CA TYR A 326 9.39 -14.26 -0.23
C TYR A 326 10.71 -13.56 -0.56
N PRO A 327 11.59 -14.22 -1.34
CA PRO A 327 13.01 -13.89 -1.45
C PRO A 327 13.31 -12.67 -2.33
N THR A 328 12.30 -11.90 -2.71
CA THR A 328 12.45 -10.63 -3.42
C THR A 328 11.47 -9.61 -2.84
N PHE A 329 11.78 -8.33 -2.96
CA PHE A 329 10.85 -7.25 -2.61
C PHE A 329 9.56 -7.33 -3.45
N ILE A 330 9.63 -7.80 -4.70
CA ILE A 330 8.44 -8.05 -5.53
C ILE A 330 7.56 -9.12 -4.87
N ASP A 331 8.14 -10.24 -4.43
CA ASP A 331 7.39 -11.29 -3.73
C ASP A 331 6.78 -10.78 -2.43
N ARG A 332 7.50 -9.96 -1.65
CA ARG A 332 6.95 -9.36 -0.43
C ARG A 332 5.77 -8.45 -0.76
N ARG A 333 5.94 -7.51 -1.69
CA ARG A 333 4.92 -6.54 -2.04
C ARG A 333 3.67 -7.15 -2.69
N PHE A 334 3.77 -8.24 -3.44
CA PHE A 334 2.60 -8.88 -4.07
C PHE A 334 2.05 -10.07 -3.30
N ASN A 335 2.92 -10.98 -2.87
CA ASN A 335 2.50 -12.26 -2.30
C ASN A 335 2.38 -12.25 -0.77
N LEU A 336 2.97 -11.26 -0.10
CA LEU A 336 2.85 -11.09 1.35
C LEU A 336 1.95 -9.89 1.70
N ASP A 337 2.31 -8.68 1.28
CA ASP A 337 1.62 -7.46 1.72
C ASP A 337 0.24 -7.32 1.07
N ARG A 338 0.16 -7.48 -0.25
CA ARG A 338 -1.11 -7.35 -0.99
C ARG A 338 -1.94 -8.61 -0.92
N GLU A 339 -1.30 -9.76 -0.81
CA GLU A 339 -1.89 -11.09 -1.01
C GLU A 339 -2.63 -11.24 -2.36
N ILE A 340 -2.15 -10.54 -3.39
CA ILE A 340 -2.65 -10.63 -4.76
C ILE A 340 -1.44 -10.89 -5.67
N PRO A 341 -1.38 -12.06 -6.36
CA PRO A 341 -0.25 -12.39 -7.20
C PRO A 341 -0.01 -11.33 -8.28
N GLU A 342 1.26 -11.03 -8.56
CA GLU A 342 1.66 -10.00 -9.52
C GLU A 342 0.97 -10.17 -10.89
N ASP A 343 0.94 -11.39 -11.43
CA ASP A 343 0.29 -11.69 -12.71
C ASP A 343 -1.21 -11.38 -12.70
N THR A 344 -1.87 -11.52 -11.56
CA THR A 344 -3.30 -11.17 -11.39
C THR A 344 -3.47 -9.66 -11.46
N VAL A 345 -2.60 -8.90 -10.79
CA VAL A 345 -2.60 -7.44 -10.85
C VAL A 345 -2.34 -6.97 -12.28
N VAL A 346 -1.26 -7.42 -12.92
CA VAL A 346 -0.90 -7.05 -14.29
C VAL A 346 -2.04 -7.34 -15.27
N LYS A 347 -2.72 -8.48 -15.12
CA LYS A 347 -3.88 -8.84 -15.95
C LYS A 347 -5.06 -7.87 -15.76
N MET A 348 -5.38 -7.48 -14.53
CA MET A 348 -6.46 -6.50 -14.28
C MET A 348 -6.13 -5.13 -14.87
N LEU A 349 -4.88 -4.69 -14.77
CA LEU A 349 -4.44 -3.41 -15.34
C LEU A 349 -4.43 -3.45 -16.87
N ASP A 350 -3.98 -4.54 -17.49
CA ASP A 350 -4.03 -4.76 -18.93
C ASP A 350 -5.48 -4.75 -19.47
N GLU A 351 -6.42 -5.39 -18.75
CA GLU A 351 -7.86 -5.39 -19.11
C GLU A 351 -8.45 -3.97 -19.11
N LEU A 352 -8.17 -3.16 -18.08
CA LEU A 352 -8.60 -1.76 -18.01
C LEU A 352 -8.02 -0.92 -19.16
N LEU A 353 -6.71 -0.98 -19.33
CA LEU A 353 -5.97 -0.15 -20.27
C LEU A 353 -6.22 -0.53 -21.74
N SER A 354 -6.60 -1.78 -22.00
CA SER A 354 -6.90 -2.26 -23.36
C SER A 354 -8.37 -2.08 -23.76
N SER A 355 -9.23 -1.71 -22.81
CA SER A 355 -10.68 -1.64 -22.98
C SER A 355 -11.15 -0.66 -24.06
N ASP A 356 -12.30 -0.97 -24.68
CA ASP A 356 -12.95 -0.07 -25.62
C ASP A 356 -13.58 1.13 -24.90
N GLU A 357 -14.00 0.96 -23.65
CA GLU A 357 -14.54 2.01 -22.80
C GLU A 357 -13.51 3.12 -22.56
N PHE A 358 -12.24 2.78 -22.32
CA PHE A 358 -11.17 3.77 -22.18
C PHE A 358 -10.97 4.57 -23.48
N ARG A 359 -10.95 3.88 -24.64
CA ARG A 359 -10.82 4.52 -25.96
C ARG A 359 -12.00 5.43 -26.30
N ARG A 360 -13.23 5.01 -26.00
CA ARG A 360 -14.44 5.81 -26.24
C ARG A 360 -14.53 7.01 -25.30
N THR A 361 -14.13 6.85 -24.04
CA THR A 361 -14.03 7.95 -23.07
C THR A 361 -13.10 9.06 -23.59
N ALA A 362 -11.96 8.71 -24.18
CA ALA A 362 -11.06 9.67 -24.80
C ALA A 362 -11.74 10.52 -25.90
N LYS A 363 -12.67 9.95 -26.68
CA LYS A 363 -13.41 10.70 -27.72
C LYS A 363 -14.34 11.76 -27.13
N ILE A 364 -14.96 11.46 -25.99
CA ILE A 364 -15.76 12.44 -25.25
C ILE A 364 -14.85 13.57 -24.74
N ILE A 365 -13.67 13.24 -24.23
CA ILE A 365 -12.69 14.22 -23.76
C ILE A 365 -12.19 15.11 -24.91
N GLU A 366 -11.82 14.54 -26.08
CA GLU A 366 -11.44 15.31 -27.28
C GLU A 366 -12.55 16.30 -27.68
N LYS A 367 -13.81 15.84 -27.70
CA LYS A 367 -14.96 16.69 -28.03
C LYS A 367 -15.14 17.83 -27.03
N LYS A 368 -14.99 17.56 -25.72
CA LYS A 368 -15.09 18.58 -24.67
C LYS A 368 -13.95 19.60 -24.71
N LEU A 369 -12.73 19.15 -25.03
CA LEU A 369 -11.57 20.02 -25.16
C LEU A 369 -11.59 20.85 -26.45
N GLY A 370 -12.27 20.38 -27.50
CA GLY A 370 -12.26 21.01 -28.82
C GLY A 370 -10.91 20.89 -29.54
N ARG A 371 -10.04 19.96 -29.10
CA ARG A 371 -8.72 19.68 -29.67
C ARG A 371 -8.36 18.22 -29.51
N LYS A 372 -7.29 17.80 -30.19
CA LYS A 372 -6.67 16.48 -29.96
C LYS A 372 -6.07 16.40 -28.57
N LEU A 373 -6.01 15.17 -28.03
CA LEU A 373 -5.38 14.92 -26.74
C LEU A 373 -3.88 15.16 -26.83
N GLU A 374 -3.36 15.81 -25.80
CA GLU A 374 -1.95 15.89 -25.46
C GLU A 374 -1.63 14.82 -24.40
N PRO A 375 -0.35 14.42 -24.22
CA PRO A 375 0.00 13.36 -23.27
C PRO A 375 -0.45 13.65 -21.83
N PHE A 376 -0.43 14.93 -21.43
CA PHE A 376 -0.87 15.35 -20.10
C PHE A 376 -2.39 15.32 -19.90
N ASP A 377 -3.20 15.07 -20.95
CA ASP A 377 -4.64 14.90 -20.80
C ASP A 377 -5.04 13.59 -20.13
N ILE A 378 -4.09 12.70 -19.83
CA ILE A 378 -4.30 11.62 -18.84
C ILE A 378 -4.85 12.18 -17.51
N TRP A 379 -4.60 13.45 -17.20
CA TRP A 379 -5.05 14.14 -15.99
C TRP A 379 -6.34 14.96 -16.15
N TYR A 380 -7.05 14.84 -17.28
CA TYR A 380 -8.26 15.62 -17.52
C TYR A 380 -9.32 15.43 -16.42
N THR A 381 -9.84 16.55 -15.88
CA THR A 381 -10.81 16.56 -14.76
C THR A 381 -12.21 17.02 -15.16
N GLY A 382 -12.42 17.43 -16.41
CA GLY A 382 -13.69 18.02 -16.88
C GLY A 382 -14.84 17.02 -17.07
N LEU A 383 -14.66 15.76 -16.68
CA LEU A 383 -15.73 14.77 -16.58
C LEU A 383 -16.46 14.80 -15.23
N ARG A 384 -15.89 15.45 -14.20
CA ARG A 384 -16.54 15.58 -12.88
C ARG A 384 -17.75 16.52 -12.95
N GLY A 385 -18.86 16.10 -12.33
CA GLY A 385 -20.01 16.98 -12.08
C GLY A 385 -19.66 18.16 -11.16
N GLN A 386 -20.38 19.28 -11.30
CA GLN A 386 -20.30 20.39 -10.33
C GLN A 386 -21.30 20.15 -9.20
N SER A 387 -20.90 20.39 -7.95
CA SER A 387 -21.84 20.36 -6.83
C SER A 387 -22.93 21.41 -7.02
N LYS A 388 -24.18 21.05 -6.74
CA LYS A 388 -25.32 21.96 -6.75
C LYS A 388 -25.36 22.91 -5.55
N TYR A 389 -24.64 22.58 -4.47
CA TYR A 389 -24.60 23.39 -3.25
C TYR A 389 -23.37 24.28 -3.22
N LYS A 390 -23.54 25.49 -2.68
CA LYS A 390 -22.42 26.41 -2.45
C LYS A 390 -21.69 26.05 -1.16
N GLN A 391 -20.38 26.24 -1.15
CA GLN A 391 -19.54 25.91 0.02
C GLN A 391 -20.02 26.65 1.28
N GLU A 392 -20.38 27.93 1.17
CA GLU A 392 -20.78 28.74 2.33
C GLU A 392 -22.10 28.27 2.96
N GLU A 393 -22.97 27.64 2.17
CA GLU A 393 -24.22 27.04 2.65
C GLU A 393 -23.95 25.76 3.43
N LEU A 394 -23.06 24.91 2.91
CA LEU A 394 -22.65 23.66 3.56
C LEU A 394 -21.91 23.94 4.87
N ASP A 395 -20.99 24.92 4.87
CA ASP A 395 -20.26 25.32 6.08
C ASP A 395 -21.20 25.78 7.19
N ARG A 396 -22.25 26.55 6.86
CA ARG A 396 -23.24 26.99 7.84
C ARG A 396 -24.02 25.82 8.45
N LEU A 397 -24.48 24.90 7.60
CA LEU A 397 -25.26 23.74 8.04
C LEU A 397 -24.45 22.82 8.96
N VAL A 398 -23.18 22.60 8.61
CA VAL A 398 -22.28 21.78 9.42
C VAL A 398 -21.97 22.45 10.76
N LYS A 399 -21.66 23.76 10.78
CA LYS A 399 -21.40 24.50 12.03
C LYS A 399 -22.59 24.45 13.00
N GLU A 400 -23.83 24.50 12.49
CA GLU A 400 -25.03 24.39 13.32
C GLU A 400 -25.18 23.01 13.98
N ARG A 401 -24.77 21.95 13.27
CA ARG A 401 -24.89 20.56 13.74
C ARG A 401 -23.69 20.11 14.59
N CYS A 402 -22.50 20.57 14.24
CA CYS A 402 -21.22 20.21 14.85
C CYS A 402 -20.50 21.49 15.34
N PRO A 403 -21.06 22.20 16.34
CA PRO A 403 -20.46 23.42 16.89
C PRO A 403 -19.14 23.14 17.63
N ASP A 404 -18.95 21.93 18.12
CA ASP A 404 -17.75 21.46 18.80
C ASP A 404 -17.51 19.96 18.52
N ILE A 405 -16.37 19.45 19.00
CA ILE A 405 -15.95 18.07 18.77
C ILE A 405 -16.83 17.06 19.53
N GLU A 406 -17.26 17.43 20.73
CA GLU A 406 -18.15 16.62 21.56
C GLU A 406 -19.55 16.48 20.92
N ALA A 407 -20.04 17.48 20.21
CA ALA A 407 -21.30 17.42 19.46
C ALA A 407 -21.19 16.43 18.29
N PHE A 408 -20.07 16.44 17.56
CA PHE A 408 -19.84 15.45 16.50
C PHE A 408 -19.74 14.03 17.07
N GLU A 409 -18.96 13.83 18.14
CA GLU A 409 -18.85 12.53 18.80
C GLU A 409 -20.21 11.99 19.26
N LYS A 410 -21.05 12.84 19.88
CA LYS A 410 -22.40 12.47 20.32
C LYS A 410 -23.37 12.18 19.17
N ASP A 411 -23.15 12.72 17.98
CA ASP A 411 -24.00 12.48 16.80
C ASP A 411 -23.59 11.21 16.03
N ILE A 412 -22.44 10.59 16.31
CA ILE A 412 -21.99 9.35 15.65
C ILE A 412 -23.08 8.26 15.61
N PRO A 413 -23.80 7.92 16.71
CA PRO A 413 -24.87 6.94 16.64
C PRO A 413 -25.98 7.30 15.63
N SER A 414 -26.33 8.59 15.54
CA SER A 414 -27.35 9.11 14.63
C SER A 414 -26.87 9.06 13.18
N ILE A 415 -25.60 9.38 12.92
CA ILE A 415 -24.96 9.22 11.61
C ILE A 415 -24.98 7.75 11.17
N LEU A 416 -24.58 6.82 12.04
CA LEU A 416 -24.59 5.39 11.74
C LEU A 416 -26.01 4.87 11.50
N MET A 417 -27.00 5.27 12.30
CA MET A 417 -28.40 4.89 12.05
C MET A 417 -28.92 5.39 10.70
N LYS A 418 -28.50 6.58 10.23
CA LYS A 418 -28.83 7.06 8.87
C LYS A 418 -28.21 6.22 7.76
N LEU A 419 -27.09 5.56 8.02
CA LEU A 419 -26.48 4.57 7.13
C LEU A 419 -27.14 3.18 7.25
N GLY A 420 -28.12 3.03 8.13
CA GLY A 420 -28.90 1.80 8.30
C GLY A 420 -28.27 0.78 9.25
N PHE A 421 -27.41 1.22 10.19
CA PHE A 421 -27.03 0.39 11.32
C PHE A 421 -28.16 0.33 12.35
N ASP A 422 -28.39 -0.86 12.93
CA ASP A 422 -29.29 -1.02 14.07
C ASP A 422 -28.83 -0.16 15.25
N LYS A 423 -29.78 0.36 16.03
CA LYS A 423 -29.52 1.28 17.14
C LYS A 423 -28.49 0.74 18.15
N ASP A 424 -28.61 -0.53 18.53
CA ASP A 424 -27.72 -1.14 19.52
C ASP A 424 -26.29 -1.29 18.96
N ILE A 425 -26.18 -1.62 17.67
CA ILE A 425 -24.90 -1.72 16.97
C ILE A 425 -24.27 -0.34 16.78
N ALA A 426 -25.03 0.66 16.34
CA ALA A 426 -24.56 2.04 16.20
C ALA A 426 -24.07 2.60 17.55
N THR A 427 -24.79 2.32 18.64
CA THR A 427 -24.40 2.73 19.99
C THR A 427 -23.13 2.02 20.45
N PHE A 428 -23.01 0.71 20.17
CA PHE A 428 -21.80 -0.05 20.46
C PHE A 428 -20.59 0.50 19.71
N ILE A 429 -20.72 0.74 18.41
CA ILE A 429 -19.63 1.28 17.58
C ILE A 429 -19.20 2.65 18.12
N ALA A 430 -20.14 3.55 18.37
CA ALA A 430 -19.84 4.86 18.93
C ALA A 430 -19.13 4.77 20.29
N SER A 431 -19.50 3.81 21.15
CA SER A 431 -18.85 3.62 22.46
C SER A 431 -17.37 3.21 22.38
N LYS A 432 -16.92 2.75 21.21
CA LYS A 432 -15.55 2.32 20.91
C LYS A 432 -14.77 3.35 20.10
N ILE A 433 -15.32 4.54 19.86
CA ILE A 433 -14.68 5.62 19.11
C ILE A 433 -14.51 6.82 20.04
N GLU A 434 -13.35 7.46 19.97
CA GLU A 434 -13.05 8.76 20.58
C GLU A 434 -12.68 9.74 19.48
N VAL A 435 -13.17 10.97 19.55
CA VAL A 435 -12.90 12.00 18.54
C VAL A 435 -11.86 12.98 19.07
N ASP A 436 -10.68 13.04 18.44
CA ASP A 436 -9.59 13.94 18.82
C ASP A 436 -9.47 15.13 17.84
N PRO A 437 -9.14 16.34 18.32
CA PRO A 437 -8.87 17.47 17.44
C PRO A 437 -7.53 17.28 16.71
N ALA A 438 -7.57 17.11 15.39
CA ALA A 438 -6.37 16.88 14.59
C ALA A 438 -5.56 18.16 14.37
N ARG A 439 -4.24 18.05 14.57
CA ARG A 439 -3.28 19.08 14.12
C ARG A 439 -3.05 19.02 12.60
N GLY A 440 -3.05 17.80 12.06
CA GLY A 440 -2.84 17.46 10.64
C GLY A 440 -4.12 17.55 9.80
N ALA A 441 -4.15 16.89 8.63
CA ALA A 441 -5.33 16.89 7.75
C ALA A 441 -6.54 16.12 8.32
N GLY A 442 -6.34 15.32 9.38
CA GLY A 442 -7.27 14.31 9.87
C GLY A 442 -6.74 12.91 9.55
N HIS A 443 -7.04 11.93 10.42
CA HIS A 443 -6.74 10.52 10.21
C HIS A 443 -7.46 9.62 11.22
N ALA A 444 -7.74 8.38 10.83
CA ALA A 444 -8.25 7.33 11.68
C ALA A 444 -7.10 6.49 12.28
N MET A 445 -7.24 6.14 13.56
CA MET A 445 -6.36 5.20 14.25
C MET A 445 -7.21 4.10 14.90
N GLY A 446 -7.17 2.89 14.34
CA GLY A 446 -7.88 1.73 14.89
C GLY A 446 -7.36 1.33 16.27
N ALA A 447 -8.09 0.44 16.95
CA ALA A 447 -7.61 -0.25 18.14
C ALA A 447 -7.03 -1.62 17.75
N GLU A 448 -6.14 -2.15 18.56
CA GLU A 448 -5.55 -3.50 18.41
C GLU A 448 -5.98 -4.45 19.53
N ARG A 449 -6.71 -3.95 20.52
CA ARG A 449 -7.26 -4.70 21.64
C ARG A 449 -8.68 -4.24 21.91
N ARG A 450 -9.59 -5.19 22.14
CA ARG A 450 -11.03 -4.91 22.27
C ARG A 450 -11.40 -3.98 23.42
N ASP A 451 -10.56 -3.86 24.44
CA ASP A 451 -10.79 -2.94 25.56
C ASP A 451 -10.47 -1.48 25.23
N ASP A 452 -9.67 -1.24 24.19
CA ASP A 452 -9.27 0.09 23.77
C ASP A 452 -10.29 0.74 22.81
N LYS A 453 -10.20 2.05 22.65
CA LYS A 453 -10.97 2.81 21.67
C LYS A 453 -10.15 3.07 20.41
N ALA A 454 -10.85 3.11 19.27
CA ALA A 454 -10.34 3.72 18.05
C ALA A 454 -10.42 5.25 18.17
N HIS A 455 -9.51 5.96 17.52
CA HIS A 455 -9.44 7.41 17.53
C HIS A 455 -9.73 7.96 16.14
N LEU A 456 -10.75 8.82 16.05
CA LEU A 456 -11.11 9.58 14.87
C LEU A 456 -10.51 10.97 15.01
N ARG A 457 -9.54 11.30 14.18
CA ARG A 457 -8.94 12.64 14.21
C ARG A 457 -9.42 13.48 13.06
N THR A 458 -9.98 14.64 13.36
CA THR A 458 -10.39 15.61 12.34
C THR A 458 -10.17 17.04 12.84
N ARG A 459 -10.08 17.99 11.91
CA ARG A 459 -9.86 19.39 12.26
C ARG A 459 -11.12 20.01 12.86
N PHE A 460 -10.93 20.81 13.90
CA PHE A 460 -11.94 21.69 14.45
C PHE A 460 -11.36 23.08 14.63
N SER A 461 -12.18 24.11 14.39
CA SER A 461 -11.84 25.49 14.70
C SER A 461 -12.64 25.96 15.91
N GLU A 462 -12.24 27.08 16.53
CA GLU A 462 -13.02 27.72 17.60
C GLU A 462 -14.43 28.15 17.14
N GLU A 463 -14.67 28.26 15.83
CA GLU A 463 -15.97 28.59 15.24
C GLU A 463 -16.82 27.35 14.86
N GLY A 464 -16.39 26.15 15.27
CA GLY A 464 -17.00 24.87 14.92
C GLY A 464 -16.41 24.24 13.65
N MET A 465 -17.04 23.15 13.22
CA MET A 465 -16.62 22.36 12.05
C MET A 465 -17.14 22.99 10.75
N ASP A 466 -16.26 23.17 9.76
CA ASP A 466 -16.66 23.53 8.40
C ASP A 466 -16.98 22.28 7.55
N TYR A 467 -17.56 22.45 6.36
CA TYR A 467 -17.96 21.31 5.53
C TYR A 467 -16.78 20.46 5.07
N LYS A 468 -15.61 21.07 4.85
CA LYS A 468 -14.41 20.32 4.48
C LYS A 468 -13.96 19.39 5.61
N ALA A 469 -13.89 19.91 6.84
CA ALA A 469 -13.55 19.14 8.03
C ALA A 469 -14.60 18.05 8.31
N TYR A 470 -15.88 18.32 8.08
CA TYR A 470 -16.94 17.33 8.18
C TYR A 470 -16.81 16.22 7.15
N ASN A 471 -16.58 16.55 5.88
CA ASN A 471 -16.38 15.55 4.83
C ASN A 471 -15.20 14.61 5.16
N ILE A 472 -14.10 15.16 5.71
CA ILE A 472 -12.97 14.37 6.22
C ILE A 472 -13.40 13.54 7.43
N ALA A 473 -14.09 14.13 8.41
CA ALA A 473 -14.54 13.41 9.61
C ALA A 473 -15.44 12.20 9.28
N ILE A 474 -16.30 12.33 8.26
CA ILE A 474 -17.14 11.23 7.77
C ILE A 474 -16.30 10.14 7.09
N HIS A 475 -15.25 10.51 6.35
CA HIS A 475 -14.28 9.55 5.81
C HIS A 475 -13.58 8.77 6.92
N GLU A 476 -13.00 9.47 7.91
CA GLU A 476 -12.34 8.83 9.06
C GLU A 476 -13.31 7.97 9.90
N LEU A 477 -14.57 8.41 10.03
CA LEU A 477 -15.61 7.61 10.69
C LEU A 477 -15.86 6.29 9.96
N GLY A 478 -15.77 6.26 8.63
CA GLY A 478 -15.87 5.03 7.86
C GLY A 478 -14.76 4.05 8.20
N HIS A 479 -13.51 4.52 8.32
CA HIS A 479 -12.39 3.71 8.79
C HIS A 479 -12.61 3.17 10.21
N ASN A 480 -12.92 4.04 11.18
CA ASN A 480 -13.09 3.59 12.56
C ASN A 480 -14.31 2.68 12.72
N THR A 481 -15.38 2.88 11.95
CA THR A 481 -16.52 1.97 11.95
C THR A 481 -16.11 0.57 11.48
N GLU A 482 -15.31 0.48 10.41
CA GLU A 482 -14.76 -0.80 9.94
C GLU A 482 -13.90 -1.45 11.03
N GLN A 483 -12.89 -0.73 11.52
CA GLN A 483 -11.93 -1.21 12.52
C GLN A 483 -12.61 -1.68 13.81
N VAL A 484 -13.63 -0.97 14.28
CA VAL A 484 -14.39 -1.38 15.47
C VAL A 484 -15.15 -2.68 15.20
N ILE A 485 -15.81 -2.83 14.05
CA ILE A 485 -16.56 -4.05 13.73
C ILE A 485 -15.61 -5.23 13.53
N SER A 486 -14.56 -5.05 12.73
CA SER A 486 -13.61 -6.10 12.36
C SER A 486 -12.71 -6.55 13.52
N LEU A 487 -12.55 -5.74 14.58
CA LEU A 487 -11.93 -6.16 15.84
C LEU A 487 -12.92 -6.76 16.84
N ASN A 488 -14.03 -6.07 17.11
CA ASN A 488 -14.87 -6.42 18.26
C ASN A 488 -15.90 -7.51 17.95
N MET A 489 -16.25 -7.70 16.67
CA MET A 489 -17.27 -8.67 16.27
C MET A 489 -16.71 -9.88 15.52
N ILE A 490 -15.39 -10.02 15.49
CA ILE A 490 -14.68 -11.18 14.93
C ILE A 490 -14.55 -12.28 15.98
N ASP A 491 -14.60 -13.53 15.54
CA ASP A 491 -14.53 -14.74 16.38
C ASP A 491 -13.12 -15.10 16.82
N TYR A 492 -12.11 -14.87 15.98
CA TYR A 492 -10.70 -15.07 16.28
C TYR A 492 -9.93 -13.76 16.08
N TYR A 493 -9.16 -13.33 17.07
CA TYR A 493 -8.32 -12.13 16.98
C TYR A 493 -7.37 -12.19 15.79
N PHE A 494 -6.77 -13.33 15.43
CA PHE A 494 -5.93 -13.42 14.22
C PHE A 494 -6.69 -13.27 12.89
N LEU A 495 -8.00 -13.02 12.91
CA LEU A 495 -8.79 -12.63 11.74
C LEU A 495 -9.31 -11.20 11.83
N HIS A 496 -8.90 -10.42 12.83
CA HIS A 496 -9.35 -9.04 12.96
C HIS A 496 -8.86 -8.17 11.80
N GLY A 497 -9.63 -7.15 11.44
CA GLY A 497 -9.36 -6.31 10.27
C GLY A 497 -9.95 -6.85 8.97
N VAL A 498 -9.53 -6.22 7.88
CA VAL A 498 -9.88 -6.57 6.49
C VAL A 498 -8.58 -6.82 5.71
N PRO A 499 -8.63 -7.50 4.54
CA PRO A 499 -7.43 -8.08 3.93
C PRO A 499 -6.24 -7.13 3.71
N ASN A 500 -6.51 -5.84 3.42
CA ASN A 500 -5.48 -4.79 3.34
C ASN A 500 -6.13 -3.40 3.33
N THR A 501 -5.30 -2.35 3.35
CA THR A 501 -5.69 -0.93 3.38
C THR A 501 -6.70 -0.54 2.30
N ALA A 502 -6.66 -1.15 1.11
CA ALA A 502 -7.61 -0.82 0.04
C ALA A 502 -9.07 -1.11 0.42
N PHE A 503 -9.30 -2.13 1.24
CA PHE A 503 -10.64 -2.46 1.74
C PHE A 503 -11.10 -1.45 2.80
N THR A 504 -10.22 -1.07 3.72
CA THR A 504 -10.50 -0.03 4.72
C THR A 504 -10.80 1.32 4.08
N GLU A 505 -10.06 1.72 3.04
CA GLU A 505 -10.34 2.90 2.20
C GLU A 505 -11.69 2.82 1.48
N ALA A 506 -12.07 1.65 0.95
CA ALA A 506 -13.35 1.48 0.28
C ALA A 506 -14.54 1.80 1.20
N PHE A 507 -14.47 1.42 2.48
CA PHE A 507 -15.49 1.79 3.47
C PHE A 507 -15.47 3.27 3.81
N ALA A 508 -14.30 3.89 3.95
CA ALA A 508 -14.18 5.33 4.17
C ALA A 508 -14.77 6.15 3.02
N PHE A 509 -14.50 5.79 1.77
CA PHE A 509 -15.13 6.42 0.61
C PHE A 509 -16.65 6.20 0.54
N LEU A 510 -17.13 5.02 0.98
CA LEU A 510 -18.57 4.74 1.03
C LEU A 510 -19.30 5.72 1.97
N PHE A 511 -18.66 6.06 3.10
CA PHE A 511 -19.16 7.07 4.04
C PHE A 511 -19.03 8.47 3.45
N GLN A 512 -17.85 8.83 2.95
CA GLN A 512 -17.54 10.16 2.40
C GLN A 512 -18.48 10.54 1.25
N LYS A 513 -18.86 9.59 0.38
CA LYS A 513 -19.82 9.83 -0.73
C LYS A 513 -21.25 10.10 -0.26
N ARG A 514 -21.57 9.88 1.01
CA ARG A 514 -22.90 10.10 1.59
C ARG A 514 -22.91 11.29 2.54
N ASP A 515 -21.83 12.06 2.61
CA ASP A 515 -21.72 13.22 3.50
C ASP A 515 -22.90 14.20 3.36
N LEU A 516 -23.32 14.53 2.13
CA LEU A 516 -24.49 15.37 1.84
C LEU A 516 -25.79 14.69 2.29
N GLN A 517 -25.97 13.40 1.98
CA GLN A 517 -27.12 12.62 2.45
C GLN A 517 -27.21 12.60 3.98
N LEU A 518 -26.07 12.48 4.66
CA LEU A 518 -25.97 12.48 6.12
C LEU A 518 -26.35 13.84 6.71
N LEU A 519 -26.11 14.94 5.99
CA LEU A 519 -26.61 16.29 6.28
C LEU A 519 -28.10 16.48 5.95
N GLY A 520 -28.78 15.49 5.38
CA GLY A 520 -30.18 15.59 4.95
C GLY A 520 -30.36 16.29 3.61
N LEU A 521 -29.27 16.47 2.85
CA LEU A 521 -29.28 17.07 1.53
C LEU A 521 -29.40 15.98 0.46
N ASP A 522 -30.07 16.32 -0.64
CA ASP A 522 -30.16 15.44 -1.80
C ASP A 522 -28.81 15.42 -2.54
N ASP A 523 -28.34 14.23 -2.94
CA ASP A 523 -27.09 14.02 -3.69
C ASP A 523 -27.33 13.27 -5.02
N SER A 524 -28.55 13.34 -5.58
CA SER A 524 -28.90 12.66 -6.83
C SER A 524 -28.15 13.19 -8.08
N ASP A 525 -27.28 14.20 -7.94
CA ASP A 525 -26.64 14.93 -9.03
C ASP A 525 -25.21 14.44 -9.35
N GLN A 526 -24.77 13.31 -8.78
CA GLN A 526 -23.56 12.63 -9.23
C GLN A 526 -23.81 11.97 -10.60
N GLY A 527 -23.71 12.77 -11.66
CA GLY A 527 -24.04 12.36 -13.02
C GLY A 527 -23.20 11.20 -13.56
N ASP A 528 -23.74 10.53 -14.57
CA ASP A 528 -23.14 9.37 -15.26
C ASP A 528 -21.67 9.61 -15.70
N LEU A 529 -21.27 10.85 -15.97
CA LEU A 529 -19.89 11.22 -16.35
C LEU A 529 -18.86 10.98 -15.23
N ASN A 530 -19.27 10.93 -13.96
CA ASN A 530 -18.37 10.60 -12.85
C ASN A 530 -17.81 9.17 -12.98
N ILE A 531 -18.57 8.23 -13.56
CA ILE A 531 -18.09 6.88 -13.83
C ILE A 531 -16.97 6.91 -14.89
N LEU A 532 -17.15 7.72 -15.94
CA LEU A 532 -16.11 7.90 -16.96
C LEU A 532 -14.88 8.63 -16.39
N HIS A 533 -15.07 9.60 -15.49
CA HIS A 533 -13.99 10.25 -14.76
C HIS A 533 -13.18 9.23 -13.94
N GLN A 534 -13.88 8.33 -13.25
CA GLN A 534 -13.24 7.29 -12.45
C GLN A 534 -12.49 6.30 -13.34
N LEU A 535 -13.08 5.82 -14.43
CA LEU A 535 -12.38 5.00 -15.42
C LEU A 535 -11.11 5.68 -15.94
N TRP A 536 -11.21 6.95 -16.35
CA TRP A 536 -10.07 7.72 -16.85
C TRP A 536 -8.94 7.84 -15.81
N SER A 537 -9.29 8.15 -14.56
CA SER A 537 -8.34 8.29 -13.46
C SER A 537 -7.68 6.96 -13.07
N VAL A 538 -8.43 5.85 -13.11
CA VAL A 538 -7.87 4.52 -12.83
C VAL A 538 -6.95 4.06 -13.96
N CYS A 539 -7.29 4.33 -15.22
CA CYS A 539 -6.42 4.04 -16.36
C CYS A 539 -5.10 4.83 -16.29
N GLU A 540 -5.13 6.11 -15.90
CA GLU A 540 -3.92 6.90 -15.62
C GLU A 540 -2.96 6.15 -14.68
N ILE A 541 -3.41 5.82 -13.48
CA ILE A 541 -2.54 5.23 -12.44
C ILE A 541 -2.22 3.75 -12.71
N ALA A 542 -3.09 3.03 -13.44
CA ALA A 542 -2.81 1.68 -13.93
C ALA A 542 -1.60 1.65 -14.86
N GLY A 543 -1.48 2.61 -15.78
CA GLY A 543 -0.32 2.73 -16.66
C GLY A 543 0.97 2.94 -15.87
N VAL A 544 0.93 3.85 -14.90
CA VAL A 544 2.07 4.15 -14.01
C VAL A 544 2.47 2.92 -13.19
N SER A 545 1.50 2.15 -12.70
CA SER A 545 1.74 0.92 -11.92
C SER A 545 2.49 -0.13 -12.74
N LEU A 546 2.17 -0.28 -14.02
CA LEU A 546 2.90 -1.19 -14.91
C LEU A 546 4.35 -0.75 -15.15
N VAL A 547 4.62 0.56 -15.13
CA VAL A 547 5.99 1.10 -15.20
C VAL A 547 6.75 0.74 -13.93
N ASP A 548 6.18 0.99 -12.75
CA ASP A 548 6.82 0.68 -11.45
C ASP A 548 7.16 -0.82 -11.35
N ILE A 549 6.20 -1.70 -11.65
CA ILE A 549 6.40 -3.16 -11.71
C ILE A 549 7.53 -3.53 -12.68
N GLY A 550 7.50 -2.99 -13.90
CA GLY A 550 8.51 -3.25 -14.92
C GLY A 550 9.92 -2.82 -14.48
N VAL A 551 10.03 -1.67 -13.80
CA VAL A 551 11.31 -1.12 -13.32
C VAL A 551 11.90 -2.00 -12.21
N TRP A 552 11.09 -2.44 -11.25
CA TRP A 552 11.55 -3.36 -10.21
C TRP A 552 11.99 -4.71 -10.78
N LYS A 553 11.23 -5.28 -11.72
CA LYS A 553 11.65 -6.48 -12.47
C LYS A 553 12.97 -6.26 -13.19
N TRP A 554 13.15 -5.10 -13.80
CA TRP A 554 14.40 -4.77 -14.49
C TRP A 554 15.58 -4.67 -13.52
N MET A 555 15.42 -4.03 -12.36
CA MET A 555 16.48 -3.92 -11.35
C MET A 555 16.89 -5.30 -10.79
N TYR A 556 15.93 -6.18 -10.51
CA TYR A 556 16.24 -7.55 -10.09
C TYR A 556 16.99 -8.35 -11.16
N ASN A 557 16.69 -8.12 -12.44
CA ASN A 557 17.43 -8.73 -13.56
C ASN A 557 18.79 -8.06 -13.85
N ASN A 558 19.04 -6.87 -13.30
CA ASN A 558 20.26 -6.08 -13.50
C ASN A 558 20.78 -5.54 -12.15
N PRO A 559 21.13 -6.42 -11.20
CA PRO A 559 21.39 -6.03 -9.80
C PRO A 559 22.58 -5.08 -9.62
N ASP A 560 23.51 -5.06 -10.57
CA ASP A 560 24.74 -4.25 -10.54
C ASP A 560 24.63 -3.00 -11.44
N ALA A 561 23.42 -2.67 -11.89
CA ALA A 561 23.17 -1.55 -12.78
C ALA A 561 23.65 -0.21 -12.20
N THR A 562 24.22 0.62 -13.06
CA THR A 562 24.55 2.01 -12.75
C THR A 562 23.28 2.88 -12.74
N THR A 563 23.38 4.07 -12.13
CA THR A 563 22.29 5.04 -12.13
C THR A 563 21.86 5.48 -13.54
N GLU A 564 22.81 5.56 -14.48
CA GLU A 564 22.52 5.92 -15.89
C GLU A 564 21.73 4.80 -16.60
N GLU A 565 22.12 3.54 -16.39
CA GLU A 565 21.40 2.39 -16.94
C GLU A 565 19.97 2.32 -16.38
N LEU A 566 19.81 2.54 -15.07
CA LEU A 566 18.48 2.58 -14.45
C LEU A 566 17.60 3.70 -15.02
N LYS A 567 18.12 4.93 -15.17
CA LYS A 567 17.39 6.01 -15.83
C LYS A 567 16.88 5.58 -17.21
N ASN A 568 17.78 5.05 -18.03
CA ASN A 568 17.46 4.68 -19.40
C ASN A 568 16.43 3.54 -19.45
N ALA A 569 16.51 2.59 -18.52
CA ALA A 569 15.52 1.54 -18.36
C ALA A 569 14.14 2.09 -17.96
N VAL A 570 14.06 2.97 -16.97
CA VAL A 570 12.78 3.60 -16.54
C VAL A 570 12.11 4.33 -17.71
N ILE A 571 12.87 5.16 -18.44
CA ILE A 571 12.35 5.90 -19.59
C ILE A 571 11.87 4.94 -20.68
N LYS A 572 12.65 3.90 -20.98
CA LYS A 572 12.30 2.89 -21.98
C LYS A 572 11.00 2.17 -21.59
N ILE A 573 10.90 1.66 -20.36
CA ILE A 573 9.73 0.96 -19.85
C ILE A 573 8.49 1.87 -19.88
N SER A 574 8.64 3.13 -19.47
CA SER A 574 7.55 4.12 -19.56
C SER A 574 7.05 4.29 -20.99
N LYS A 575 7.94 4.39 -21.98
CA LYS A 575 7.56 4.52 -23.39
C LYS A 575 6.93 3.24 -23.94
N GLU A 576 7.41 2.07 -23.52
CA GLU A 576 6.84 0.77 -23.93
C GLU A 576 5.40 0.62 -23.42
N VAL A 577 5.16 0.95 -22.15
CA VAL A 577 3.80 0.97 -21.57
C VAL A 577 2.92 2.01 -22.26
N TRP A 578 3.43 3.24 -22.47
CA TRP A 578 2.72 4.28 -23.19
C TRP A 578 2.32 3.83 -24.61
N ASN A 579 3.26 3.28 -25.37
CA ASN A 579 3.04 2.83 -26.74
C ASN A 579 2.06 1.66 -26.82
N LYS A 580 2.06 0.78 -25.83
CA LYS A 580 1.12 -0.35 -25.78
C LYS A 580 -0.31 0.12 -25.53
N TYR A 581 -0.53 1.00 -24.56
CA TYR A 581 -1.89 1.28 -24.06
C TYR A 581 -2.41 2.69 -24.38
N PHE A 582 -1.56 3.70 -24.33
CA PHE A 582 -1.97 5.10 -24.46
C PHE A 582 -1.84 5.60 -25.90
N TYR A 583 -0.85 5.15 -26.68
CA TYR A 583 -0.74 5.52 -28.09
C TYR A 583 -2.01 5.20 -28.91
N PRO A 584 -2.67 4.04 -28.78
CA PRO A 584 -3.93 3.76 -29.48
C PRO A 584 -5.07 4.73 -29.12
N VAL A 585 -4.99 5.40 -27.97
CA VAL A 585 -6.01 6.31 -27.42
C VAL A 585 -5.69 7.78 -27.74
N PHE A 586 -4.44 8.19 -27.52
CA PHE A 586 -3.95 9.56 -27.64
C PHE A 586 -3.39 9.89 -29.02
N GLY A 587 -2.89 8.89 -29.76
CA GLY A 587 -2.29 9.07 -31.09
C GLY A 587 -0.85 9.60 -31.10
N ILE A 588 -0.21 9.73 -29.94
CA ILE A 588 1.18 10.21 -29.79
C ILE A 588 2.05 9.07 -29.26
N LYS A 589 3.23 8.83 -29.85
CA LYS A 589 4.17 7.75 -29.46
C LYS A 589 5.30 8.28 -28.58
N ASP A 590 5.94 7.35 -27.87
CA ASP A 590 7.23 7.53 -27.19
C ASP A 590 7.23 8.61 -26.09
N GLU A 591 6.09 8.78 -25.43
CA GLU A 591 5.95 9.74 -24.33
C GLU A 591 6.37 9.14 -22.99
N PRO A 592 7.21 9.86 -22.21
CA PRO A 592 7.76 9.36 -20.95
C PRO A 592 6.91 9.71 -19.73
N ILE A 593 5.72 10.30 -19.91
CA ILE A 593 4.95 10.95 -18.84
C ILE A 593 4.67 10.05 -17.63
N LEU A 594 4.52 8.74 -17.83
CA LEU A 594 4.27 7.79 -16.74
C LEU A 594 5.44 7.68 -15.75
N ALA A 595 6.67 8.02 -16.16
CA ALA A 595 7.86 8.01 -15.30
C ALA A 595 7.97 9.24 -14.36
N ILE A 596 7.09 10.24 -14.49
CA ILE A 596 7.15 11.45 -13.64
C ILE A 596 6.82 11.17 -12.17
N TYR A 597 6.06 10.12 -11.89
CA TYR A 597 5.47 9.88 -10.58
C TYR A 597 6.54 9.70 -9.51
N SER A 598 6.60 10.65 -8.58
CA SER A 598 7.62 10.64 -7.52
C SER A 598 7.45 9.49 -6.53
N HIS A 599 6.24 8.94 -6.36
CA HIS A 599 5.98 7.72 -5.59
C HIS A 599 6.82 6.52 -6.06
N MET A 600 7.17 6.46 -7.35
CA MET A 600 8.07 5.42 -7.87
C MET A 600 9.49 5.54 -7.28
N ILE A 601 9.88 6.74 -6.85
CA ILE A 601 11.22 7.06 -6.35
C ILE A 601 11.31 6.92 -4.84
N ASP A 602 10.28 7.29 -4.08
CA ASP A 602 10.32 7.39 -2.62
C ASP A 602 9.41 6.41 -1.87
N ALA A 603 8.54 5.65 -2.55
CA ALA A 603 7.61 4.72 -1.89
C ALA A 603 7.80 3.24 -2.27
N GLY A 604 8.55 2.96 -3.35
CA GLY A 604 9.00 1.61 -3.72
C GLY A 604 7.88 0.59 -4.01
N LEU A 605 7.58 0.34 -5.28
CA LEU A 605 6.59 -0.67 -5.72
C LEU A 605 5.22 -0.48 -5.01
N TYR A 606 4.86 0.78 -4.79
CA TYR A 606 3.65 1.23 -4.10
C TYR A 606 2.54 1.60 -5.08
N LEU A 607 2.89 2.06 -6.29
CA LEU A 607 1.93 2.54 -7.27
C LEU A 607 0.80 1.54 -7.62
N PRO A 608 1.03 0.21 -7.67
CA PRO A 608 -0.03 -0.76 -7.88
C PRO A 608 -1.18 -0.72 -6.86
N ASP A 609 -0.97 -0.20 -5.66
CA ASP A 609 -2.01 -0.13 -4.62
C ASP A 609 -3.18 0.78 -5.02
N TYR A 610 -2.90 1.88 -5.73
CA TYR A 610 -3.91 2.85 -6.15
C TYR A 610 -4.97 2.27 -7.12
N PRO A 611 -4.61 1.70 -8.29
CA PRO A 611 -5.62 1.16 -9.19
C PRO A 611 -6.33 -0.05 -8.59
N ILE A 612 -5.63 -0.90 -7.81
CA ILE A 612 -6.26 -2.03 -7.10
C ILE A 612 -7.32 -1.49 -6.12
N GLY A 613 -6.98 -0.47 -5.34
CA GLY A 613 -7.90 0.17 -4.41
C GLY A 613 -9.12 0.75 -5.10
N HIS A 614 -8.94 1.46 -6.22
CA HIS A 614 -10.09 1.97 -6.97
C HIS A 614 -10.96 0.87 -7.60
N ILE A 615 -10.38 -0.25 -8.04
CA ILE A 615 -11.14 -1.40 -8.55
C ILE A 615 -11.99 -2.01 -7.44
N ILE A 616 -11.38 -2.29 -6.28
CA ILE A 616 -12.06 -2.86 -5.11
C ILE A 616 -13.16 -1.91 -4.64
N GLN A 617 -12.82 -0.62 -4.45
CA GLN A 617 -13.75 0.42 -4.07
C GLN A 617 -14.96 0.45 -5.01
N PHE A 618 -14.74 0.53 -6.33
CA PHE A 618 -15.85 0.59 -7.27
C PHE A 618 -16.72 -0.66 -7.22
N GLN A 619 -16.11 -1.85 -7.14
CA GLN A 619 -16.84 -3.11 -7.09
C GLN A 619 -17.70 -3.23 -5.83
N ILE A 620 -17.20 -2.79 -4.67
CA ILE A 620 -17.97 -2.72 -3.43
C ILE A 620 -19.09 -1.68 -3.56
N GLU A 621 -18.80 -0.47 -4.05
CA GLU A 621 -19.81 0.57 -4.22
C GLU A 621 -20.93 0.18 -5.18
N ASP A 622 -20.59 -0.49 -6.29
CA ASP A 622 -21.57 -0.99 -7.26
C ASP A 622 -22.44 -2.07 -6.64
N TYR A 623 -21.85 -2.99 -5.87
CA TYR A 623 -22.58 -3.99 -5.10
C TYR A 623 -23.55 -3.37 -4.09
N MET A 624 -23.15 -2.27 -3.43
CA MET A 624 -23.96 -1.58 -2.42
C MET A 624 -25.19 -0.86 -2.98
N LYS A 625 -25.35 -0.75 -4.31
CA LYS A 625 -26.52 -0.08 -4.91
C LYS A 625 -27.82 -0.83 -4.56
N GLY A 626 -28.76 -0.11 -3.95
CA GLY A 626 -30.04 -0.67 -3.51
C GLY A 626 -29.96 -1.49 -2.23
N LYS A 627 -28.82 -1.50 -1.54
CA LYS A 627 -28.60 -2.19 -0.26
C LYS A 627 -28.47 -1.22 0.90
N ILE A 628 -28.63 -1.75 2.11
CA ILE A 628 -28.47 -1.01 3.36
C ILE A 628 -26.99 -1.10 3.78
N VAL A 629 -26.33 0.05 3.90
CA VAL A 629 -24.88 0.13 4.16
C VAL A 629 -24.52 -0.55 5.48
N GLY A 630 -25.26 -0.26 6.56
CA GLY A 630 -24.98 -0.81 7.88
C GLY A 630 -25.04 -2.34 7.93
N GLU A 631 -26.07 -2.95 7.33
CA GLU A 631 -26.23 -4.40 7.28
C GLU A 631 -25.10 -5.09 6.50
N GLU A 632 -24.76 -4.55 5.32
CA GLU A 632 -23.74 -5.14 4.46
C GLU A 632 -22.34 -4.93 5.02
N MET A 633 -22.05 -3.76 5.59
CA MET A 633 -20.77 -3.51 6.24
C MET A 633 -20.54 -4.44 7.43
N LEU A 634 -21.56 -4.66 8.29
CA LEU A 634 -21.47 -5.64 9.38
C LEU A 634 -21.16 -7.05 8.87
N ARG A 635 -21.79 -7.46 7.77
CA ARG A 635 -21.55 -8.79 7.17
C ARG A 635 -20.14 -8.89 6.60
N MET A 636 -19.70 -7.87 5.87
CA MET A 636 -18.41 -7.84 5.18
C MET A 636 -17.23 -7.75 6.15
N CYS A 637 -17.28 -6.88 7.16
CA CYS A 637 -16.21 -6.73 8.15
C CYS A 637 -16.01 -8.01 8.98
N LYS A 638 -17.06 -8.84 9.17
CA LYS A 638 -16.98 -10.13 9.88
C LYS A 638 -16.32 -11.24 9.08
N ILE A 639 -16.10 -11.06 7.77
CA ILE A 639 -15.31 -12.01 6.98
C ILE A 639 -13.90 -12.11 7.59
N GLY A 640 -13.34 -10.96 7.97
CA GLY A 640 -12.03 -10.87 8.61
C GLY A 640 -10.87 -10.89 7.62
N GLU A 641 -9.66 -10.95 8.17
CA GLU A 641 -8.40 -10.97 7.44
C GLU A 641 -8.17 -12.33 6.74
N VAL A 642 -8.90 -12.60 5.68
CA VAL A 642 -8.63 -13.68 4.71
C VAL A 642 -7.98 -13.09 3.44
N THR A 643 -7.64 -13.90 2.44
CA THR A 643 -7.08 -13.34 1.20
C THR A 643 -8.08 -12.38 0.52
N PRO A 644 -7.60 -11.32 -0.16
CA PRO A 644 -8.48 -10.36 -0.86
C PRO A 644 -9.47 -11.01 -1.83
N ASP A 645 -9.06 -12.06 -2.54
CA ASP A 645 -9.91 -12.79 -3.47
C ASP A 645 -11.04 -13.56 -2.75
N GLN A 646 -10.71 -14.27 -1.66
CA GLN A 646 -11.70 -14.97 -0.84
C GLN A 646 -12.68 -13.97 -0.22
N TRP A 647 -12.16 -12.87 0.33
CA TRP A 647 -12.97 -11.82 0.92
C TRP A 647 -13.95 -11.24 -0.09
N MET A 648 -13.51 -10.91 -1.31
CA MET A 648 -14.39 -10.37 -2.34
C MET A 648 -15.44 -11.37 -2.82
N LYS A 649 -15.09 -12.65 -2.93
CA LYS A 649 -16.08 -13.70 -3.24
C LYS A 649 -17.17 -13.80 -2.19
N GLU A 650 -16.81 -13.74 -0.91
CA GLU A 650 -17.77 -13.77 0.20
C GLU A 650 -18.56 -12.46 0.34
N ALA A 651 -17.90 -11.32 0.13
CA ALA A 651 -18.50 -9.99 0.26
C ALA A 651 -19.42 -9.66 -0.91
N VAL A 652 -18.94 -9.75 -2.14
CA VAL A 652 -19.67 -9.25 -3.33
C VAL A 652 -20.01 -10.33 -4.35
N GLY A 653 -19.67 -11.59 -4.08
CA GLY A 653 -20.03 -12.73 -4.91
C GLY A 653 -19.08 -12.99 -6.09
N SER A 654 -17.96 -12.28 -6.18
CA SER A 654 -16.99 -12.42 -7.27
C SER A 654 -15.58 -12.02 -6.85
N SER A 655 -14.58 -12.53 -7.57
CA SER A 655 -13.18 -12.08 -7.44
C SER A 655 -13.02 -10.59 -7.74
N ILE A 656 -11.91 -10.00 -7.28
CA ILE A 656 -11.51 -8.64 -7.65
C ILE A 656 -11.42 -8.55 -9.18
N SER A 657 -12.12 -7.58 -9.77
CA SER A 657 -12.14 -7.42 -11.21
C SER A 657 -12.53 -6.01 -11.65
N PRO A 658 -11.89 -5.45 -12.70
CA PRO A 658 -12.30 -4.16 -13.27
C PRO A 658 -13.65 -4.21 -13.98
N LYS A 659 -14.26 -5.39 -14.16
CA LYS A 659 -15.49 -5.57 -14.95
C LYS A 659 -16.67 -4.74 -14.47
N SER A 660 -16.83 -4.54 -13.16
CA SER A 660 -17.93 -3.69 -12.65
C SER A 660 -17.79 -2.25 -13.18
N LEU A 661 -16.58 -1.68 -13.11
CA LEU A 661 -16.27 -0.35 -13.64
C LEU A 661 -16.46 -0.29 -15.16
N LEU A 662 -15.92 -1.26 -15.89
CA LEU A 662 -16.03 -1.32 -17.35
C LEU A 662 -17.48 -1.46 -17.81
N ASN A 663 -18.26 -2.37 -17.22
CA ASN A 663 -19.67 -2.54 -17.57
C ASN A 663 -20.49 -1.27 -17.30
N ARG A 664 -20.21 -0.57 -16.19
CA ARG A 664 -20.93 0.66 -15.88
C ARG A 664 -20.50 1.79 -16.82
N ALA A 665 -19.21 1.91 -17.14
CA ALA A 665 -18.72 2.86 -18.12
C ALA A 665 -19.32 2.61 -19.51
N HIS A 666 -19.42 1.34 -19.93
CA HIS A 666 -20.07 0.93 -21.16
C HIS A 666 -21.51 1.45 -21.25
N TYR A 667 -22.33 1.21 -20.22
CA TYR A 667 -23.71 1.70 -20.17
C TYR A 667 -23.80 3.23 -20.30
N VAL A 668 -22.89 3.96 -19.64
CA VAL A 668 -22.84 5.42 -19.73
C VAL A 668 -22.48 5.88 -21.15
N LEU A 669 -21.49 5.24 -21.78
CA LEU A 669 -21.05 5.56 -23.13
C LEU A 669 -22.17 5.35 -24.16
N GLU A 670 -22.88 4.22 -24.08
CA GLU A 670 -24.04 3.95 -24.95
C GLU A 670 -25.12 5.04 -24.83
N ARG A 671 -25.43 5.48 -23.60
CA ARG A 671 -26.39 6.57 -23.37
C ARG A 671 -25.89 7.90 -23.91
N TYR A 672 -24.63 8.23 -23.69
CA TYR A 672 -24.05 9.49 -24.14
C TYR A 672 -24.05 9.58 -25.67
N GLU A 673 -23.67 8.50 -26.35
CA GLU A 673 -23.67 8.40 -27.81
C GLU A 673 -25.08 8.40 -28.44
N MET A 674 -26.11 7.96 -27.71
CA MET A 674 -27.50 8.10 -28.14
C MET A 674 -28.03 9.54 -28.02
N ILE A 675 -27.56 10.32 -27.04
CA ILE A 675 -27.97 11.73 -26.86
C ILE A 675 -27.26 12.65 -27.87
N ASP A 676 -26.04 12.29 -28.27
CA ASP A 676 -25.23 13.04 -29.23
C ASP A 676 -25.60 12.78 -30.70
N LYS A 677 -26.44 11.77 -30.98
CA LYS A 677 -27.02 11.47 -32.31
C LYS A 677 -28.39 12.13 -32.44
#